data_AF-A0A3N7IZM2-F1
#
_entry.id   AF-A0A3N7IZM2-F1
#
_cell.length_a   1.000
_cell.length_b   1.000
_cell.length_c   1.000
_cell.angle_alpha   90.00
_cell.angle_beta   90.00
_cell.angle_gamma   90.00
#
_symmetry.space_group_name_H-M   'P 1'
#
loop_
_entity.id
_entity.type
_entity.pdbx_description
1 polymer ?
#
loop_
_entity_poly.entity_id
_entity_poly.type
_entity_poly.pdbx_seq_one_letter_code
_entity_poly.pdbx_strand_id
1 'polypeptide(L)'
;MKRVLFTALALAGLTLADAQQKKVFSETLTLKNKQKKKLDQIKPNFEFNRAELFQQIPADFRSVAGRNTAKTTVTPFASIQSQLWGQVTNAANGEMQTFQIDYRFDQDAAVDVKLLDNDFAVTKSFSVPLPETANSFSLLREYFVSADGKKHFMIYVHYFAGTVSPENQRNEIYVVDETGDIVKKFEASSAQVAISGDVKRLLTFTDTDENVEIRSHNLSDLSLKKQLDIPAELFDFYAGDPVVFVDVKGQPSMIITHYKKLFMDNGTLEVFPDNNLMLGIYDFDLNKKKEVALDISSNYPDEQFTIPMADFGNFYRFGKYEVTDNVFDPNPELEFLYSISYYDMLGDSSWNHYYVANEEGQRILSLEETIVGTQYLKELPGHEDQVSLLIGGEEGIDALQMFDIKSWKPAFSFPAYYNDELLSLDFNRTAVGGSYHYLFGMPSGEMDGDTAYARINEYKADGSLDQTIRLPLGQDVVNFIPLLSDESLDNNLLTDDNDRKYMYVSQHMKDGNGYNVRRIAKGEKEVIFEARGDGEKGNVTSSGFFTATGAPTMLALMYTTDNNMYTTDIYKLPLTTGTMATVDAANANNDLQVYTAHDTVNWNRNAVSFVIYNMAGGVVKQGNAKNSTFIAGLNKGVYLISITTAKGERLTKRFIVR
;
A
#
# COMPACT_ATOMS: atom_id res chain seq x y z
N MET A 1 -1.05 22.34 56.03
CA MET A 1 -1.79 21.49 57.00
C MET A 1 -2.63 20.48 56.23
N LYS A 2 -2.63 19.23 56.72
CA LYS A 2 -3.50 18.05 56.47
C LYS A 2 -4.65 18.25 55.45
N ARG A 3 -4.68 17.50 54.33
CA ARG A 3 -5.16 16.10 54.17
C ARG A 3 -6.59 15.85 54.69
N VAL A 4 -7.50 15.61 53.74
CA VAL A 4 -8.37 14.41 53.60
C VAL A 4 -8.49 14.22 52.07
N LEU A 5 -7.95 13.23 51.35
CA LEU A 5 -7.67 11.80 51.58
C LEU A 5 -8.89 10.90 51.30
N PHE A 6 -8.82 10.26 50.11
CA PHE A 6 -9.17 8.87 49.78
C PHE A 6 -10.59 8.53 49.30
N THR A 7 -10.82 7.51 48.46
CA THR A 7 -10.01 6.65 47.57
C THR A 7 -10.95 5.62 46.94
N ALA A 8 -10.64 5.28 45.69
CA ALA A 8 -10.78 4.02 44.95
C ALA A 8 -11.67 2.86 45.46
N LEU A 9 -12.28 2.18 44.47
CA LEU A 9 -11.90 0.81 44.14
C LEU A 9 -11.39 0.83 42.67
N ALA A 10 -10.22 0.37 42.23
CA ALA A 10 -9.28 -0.69 42.63
C ALA A 10 -9.57 -2.07 42.00
N LEU A 11 -8.57 -2.52 41.21
CA LEU A 11 -8.12 -3.92 40.97
C LEU A 11 -8.98 -4.81 40.05
N ALA A 12 -8.43 -5.74 39.24
CA ALA A 12 -7.13 -6.39 39.26
C ALA A 12 -6.75 -6.91 37.86
N GLY A 13 -5.45 -6.94 37.58
CA GLY A 13 -4.88 -7.59 36.39
C GLY A 13 -3.37 -7.44 36.22
N LEU A 14 -2.66 -6.80 37.15
CA LEU A 14 -1.21 -6.86 37.26
C LEU A 14 -0.85 -7.35 38.66
N THR A 15 -0.34 -8.57 38.75
CA THR A 15 0.73 -8.94 39.69
C THR A 15 1.30 -10.29 39.25
N LEU A 16 2.58 -10.29 38.89
CA LEU A 16 3.63 -11.25 39.28
C LEU A 16 4.82 -11.04 38.34
N ALA A 17 5.82 -10.25 38.74
CA ALA A 17 7.26 -10.44 38.40
C ALA A 17 8.21 -9.27 38.79
N ASP A 18 7.86 -8.32 39.67
CA ASP A 18 8.76 -7.21 40.06
C ASP A 18 9.91 -7.58 41.04
N ALA A 19 10.26 -8.86 41.13
CA ALA A 19 11.47 -9.30 41.84
C ALA A 19 12.52 -9.95 40.92
N GLN A 20 12.22 -10.15 39.62
CA GLN A 20 13.20 -10.61 38.62
C GLN A 20 13.83 -9.46 37.81
N GLN A 21 13.21 -8.28 37.73
CA GLN A 21 13.68 -7.18 36.88
C GLN A 21 15.06 -6.60 37.24
N LYS A 22 15.50 -6.67 38.50
CA LYS A 22 16.86 -6.19 38.87
C LYS A 22 17.98 -7.18 38.55
N LYS A 23 17.67 -8.44 38.25
CA LYS A 23 18.65 -9.43 37.77
C LYS A 23 18.65 -9.55 36.24
N VAL A 24 17.56 -9.11 35.61
CA VAL A 24 17.40 -9.10 34.15
C VAL A 24 18.17 -7.95 33.50
N PHE A 25 18.36 -6.78 34.15
CA PHE A 25 19.05 -5.66 33.48
C PHE A 25 20.52 -5.95 33.11
N SER A 26 21.26 -6.76 33.88
CA SER A 26 22.61 -7.20 33.52
C SER A 26 22.62 -8.37 32.51
N GLU A 27 21.60 -9.23 32.54
CA GLU A 27 21.47 -10.34 31.58
C GLU A 27 20.93 -9.86 30.22
N THR A 28 20.13 -8.80 30.15
CA THR A 28 19.66 -8.15 28.90
C THR A 28 20.82 -7.49 28.14
N LEU A 29 21.80 -6.89 28.84
CA LEU A 29 23.03 -6.41 28.21
C LEU A 29 23.91 -7.55 27.66
N THR A 30 23.84 -8.74 28.27
CA THR A 30 24.63 -9.90 27.85
C THR A 30 23.92 -10.71 26.75
N LEU A 31 22.58 -10.70 26.70
CA LEU A 31 21.77 -11.34 25.68
C LEU A 31 21.58 -10.48 24.42
N LYS A 32 21.54 -9.14 24.52
CA LYS A 32 21.64 -8.25 23.34
C LYS A 32 22.98 -8.38 22.61
N ASN A 33 24.02 -8.91 23.27
CA ASN A 33 25.30 -9.24 22.64
C ASN A 33 25.32 -10.60 21.92
N LYS A 34 24.28 -11.44 22.04
CA LYS A 34 24.25 -12.80 21.44
C LYS A 34 23.27 -13.01 20.29
N GLN A 35 22.54 -11.97 19.90
CA GLN A 35 22.02 -11.85 18.55
C GLN A 35 22.26 -10.42 18.07
N LYS A 36 23.54 -10.03 17.98
CA LYS A 36 23.89 -9.08 16.92
C LYS A 36 23.53 -9.79 15.61
N LYS A 37 22.34 -9.50 15.05
CA LYS A 37 22.35 -9.19 13.62
C LYS A 37 23.42 -8.12 13.53
N LYS A 38 24.56 -8.48 13.00
CA LYS A 38 25.61 -7.52 12.76
C LYS A 38 24.96 -6.41 11.91
N LEU A 39 25.23 -5.15 12.23
CA LEU A 39 24.70 -4.01 11.47
C LEU A 39 25.21 -4.01 10.01
N ASP A 40 26.19 -4.86 9.67
CA ASP A 40 26.63 -5.21 8.30
C ASP A 40 25.52 -5.83 7.41
N GLN A 41 24.31 -6.03 7.95
CA GLN A 41 23.13 -6.45 7.19
C GLN A 41 22.18 -5.29 6.82
N ILE A 42 22.46 -4.05 7.26
CA ILE A 42 21.79 -2.86 6.72
C ILE A 42 22.58 -2.41 5.48
N LYS A 43 22.66 -3.29 4.49
CA LYS A 43 23.04 -2.90 3.14
C LYS A 43 21.76 -2.44 2.42
N PRO A 44 21.81 -1.40 1.57
CA PRO A 44 20.68 -1.09 0.71
C PRO A 44 20.39 -2.34 -0.13
N ASN A 45 19.19 -2.90 -0.01
CA ASN A 45 18.76 -3.96 -0.92
C ASN A 45 18.68 -3.33 -2.32
N PHE A 46 19.66 -3.59 -3.17
CA PHE A 46 19.66 -3.19 -4.59
C PHE A 46 18.60 -3.91 -5.43
N GLU A 47 17.68 -4.65 -4.82
CA GLU A 47 16.50 -5.16 -5.51
C GLU A 47 15.46 -4.04 -5.68
N PHE A 48 15.75 -3.12 -6.59
CA PHE A 48 14.80 -2.11 -7.07
C PHE A 48 14.19 -2.57 -8.41
N ASN A 49 13.11 -1.93 -8.88
CA ASN A 49 12.43 -2.24 -10.15
C ASN A 49 11.58 -3.54 -10.19
N ARG A 50 10.90 -3.89 -9.09
CA ARG A 50 9.89 -4.97 -9.10
C ARG A 50 8.64 -4.56 -9.86
N ALA A 51 7.99 -5.55 -10.48
CA ALA A 51 6.69 -5.35 -11.11
C ALA A 51 5.65 -4.84 -10.12
N GLU A 52 4.78 -3.97 -10.60
CA GLU A 52 3.68 -3.47 -9.80
C GLU A 52 2.67 -4.60 -9.62
N LEU A 53 2.64 -5.15 -8.42
CA LEU A 53 1.66 -6.15 -8.02
C LEU A 53 0.35 -5.45 -7.66
N PHE A 54 -0.76 -6.06 -8.04
CA PHE A 54 -2.05 -5.60 -7.59
C PHE A 54 -2.28 -6.01 -6.13
N GLN A 55 -1.75 -5.23 -5.18
CA GLN A 55 -1.98 -5.38 -3.75
C GLN A 55 -1.95 -4.02 -3.04
N GLN A 56 -2.97 -3.18 -3.22
CA GLN A 56 -3.19 -2.03 -2.35
C GLN A 56 -3.88 -2.51 -1.07
N ILE A 57 -3.14 -3.15 -0.16
CA ILE A 57 -3.66 -3.48 1.16
C ILE A 57 -3.61 -2.17 1.95
N PRO A 58 -4.75 -1.57 2.38
CA PRO A 58 -4.66 -0.53 3.39
C PRO A 58 -4.01 -1.16 4.62
N ALA A 59 -2.90 -0.59 5.10
CA ALA A 59 -1.99 -1.20 6.07
C ALA A 59 -2.68 -1.77 7.33
N ASP A 60 -3.85 -1.23 7.68
CA ASP A 60 -4.61 -1.58 8.88
C ASP A 60 -5.71 -2.65 8.67
N PHE A 61 -5.99 -3.06 7.43
CA PHE A 61 -6.97 -4.12 7.13
C PHE A 61 -6.33 -5.51 7.08
N ARG A 62 -5.58 -5.89 8.12
CA ARG A 62 -5.23 -7.31 8.31
C ARG A 62 -6.54 -8.08 8.55
N SER A 63 -6.83 -9.01 7.64
CA SER A 63 -8.09 -9.77 7.54
C SER A 63 -8.58 -10.24 8.91
N VAL A 64 -9.79 -9.85 9.31
CA VAL A 64 -10.51 -10.65 10.30
C VAL A 64 -11.05 -11.86 9.55
N ALA A 65 -10.50 -13.02 9.90
CA ALA A 65 -10.96 -14.30 9.41
C ALA A 65 -12.43 -14.48 9.83
N GLY A 66 -13.31 -14.55 8.84
CA GLY A 66 -14.72 -14.83 9.02
C GLY A 66 -15.32 -15.22 7.68
N ARG A 67 -15.95 -16.40 7.60
CA ARG A 67 -16.70 -16.80 6.40
C ARG A 67 -17.95 -15.93 6.33
N ASN A 68 -17.90 -14.86 5.54
CA ASN A 68 -19.09 -14.11 5.23
C ASN A 68 -19.96 -14.92 4.26
N THR A 69 -21.25 -15.08 4.53
CA THR A 69 -22.19 -15.78 3.62
C THR A 69 -23.00 -14.82 2.75
N ALA A 70 -22.76 -13.51 2.87
CA ALA A 70 -23.44 -12.51 2.04
C ALA A 70 -22.81 -12.47 0.65
N LYS A 71 -23.64 -12.36 -0.39
CA LYS A 71 -23.19 -12.32 -1.79
C LYS A 71 -23.28 -10.89 -2.31
N THR A 72 -22.23 -10.41 -2.96
CA THR A 72 -22.24 -9.12 -3.67
C THR A 72 -23.31 -9.16 -4.77
N THR A 73 -24.16 -8.12 -4.85
CA THR A 73 -25.23 -8.01 -5.86
C THR A 73 -24.73 -7.52 -7.21
N VAL A 74 -23.49 -7.04 -7.28
CA VAL A 74 -22.85 -6.53 -8.49
C VAL A 74 -22.08 -7.66 -9.18
N THR A 75 -22.28 -7.84 -10.49
CA THR A 75 -21.53 -8.82 -11.27
C THR A 75 -20.24 -8.18 -11.80
N PRO A 76 -19.06 -8.77 -11.55
CA PRO A 76 -17.82 -8.26 -12.10
C PRO A 76 -17.75 -8.47 -13.62
N PHE A 77 -17.00 -7.59 -14.30
CA PHE A 77 -16.64 -7.73 -15.71
C PHE A 77 -15.74 -8.95 -15.94
N ALA A 78 -14.75 -9.13 -15.07
CA ALA A 78 -13.81 -10.25 -15.09
C ALA A 78 -13.40 -10.64 -13.67
N SER A 79 -12.87 -11.85 -13.50
CA SER A 79 -12.26 -12.30 -12.25
C SER A 79 -10.93 -13.01 -12.54
N ILE A 80 -9.89 -12.69 -11.77
CA ILE A 80 -8.58 -13.35 -11.80
C ILE A 80 -8.44 -14.19 -10.54
N GLN A 81 -7.94 -15.42 -10.68
CA GLN A 81 -7.59 -16.27 -9.55
C GLN A 81 -6.12 -16.67 -9.69
N SER A 82 -5.27 -16.16 -8.81
CA SER A 82 -3.82 -16.40 -8.86
C SER A 82 -3.15 -16.18 -7.50
N GLN A 83 -1.90 -16.63 -7.38
CA GLN A 83 -1.05 -16.27 -6.24
C GLN A 83 -0.49 -14.85 -6.37
N LEU A 84 -0.18 -14.41 -7.59
CA LEU A 84 0.28 -13.06 -7.92
C LEU A 84 -0.34 -12.61 -9.24
N TRP A 85 -0.58 -11.32 -9.40
CA TRP A 85 -0.91 -10.72 -10.70
C TRP A 85 -0.61 -9.21 -10.64
N GLY A 86 -0.44 -8.61 -11.81
CA GLY A 86 -0.05 -7.20 -11.91
C GLY A 86 0.19 -6.77 -13.35
N GLN A 87 0.96 -5.71 -13.52
CA GLN A 87 1.37 -5.21 -14.83
C GLN A 87 2.88 -5.01 -14.92
N VAL A 88 3.40 -5.23 -16.13
CA VAL A 88 4.75 -4.85 -16.53
C VAL A 88 4.68 -3.90 -17.72
N THR A 89 5.67 -3.04 -17.85
CA THR A 89 5.73 -1.97 -18.84
C THR A 89 6.75 -2.29 -19.92
N ASN A 90 6.41 -2.06 -21.18
CA ASN A 90 7.36 -2.12 -22.28
C ASN A 90 8.32 -0.93 -22.18
N ALA A 91 9.60 -1.21 -21.99
CA ALA A 91 10.61 -0.17 -21.79
C ALA A 91 10.73 0.83 -22.96
N ALA A 92 10.32 0.44 -24.18
CA ALA A 92 10.47 1.29 -25.36
C ALA A 92 9.32 2.28 -25.59
N ASN A 93 8.09 1.94 -25.20
CA ASN A 93 6.90 2.70 -25.54
C ASN A 93 5.89 2.86 -24.40
N GLY A 94 6.17 2.34 -23.21
CA GLY A 94 5.28 2.43 -22.06
C GLY A 94 4.05 1.53 -22.13
N GLU A 95 3.95 0.63 -23.13
CA GLU A 95 2.81 -0.28 -23.26
C GLU A 95 2.73 -1.24 -22.06
N MET A 96 1.57 -1.32 -21.43
CA MET A 96 1.35 -2.18 -20.27
C MET A 96 0.96 -3.59 -20.72
N GLN A 97 1.53 -4.61 -20.08
CA GLN A 97 1.17 -6.01 -20.23
C GLN A 97 0.73 -6.56 -18.88
N THR A 98 -0.53 -6.98 -18.81
CA THR A 98 -1.09 -7.64 -17.63
C THR A 98 -0.61 -9.08 -17.56
N PHE A 99 -0.24 -9.54 -16.36
CA PHE A 99 0.16 -10.91 -16.11
C PHE A 99 -0.52 -11.48 -14.86
N GLN A 100 -0.65 -12.80 -14.81
CA GLN A 100 -0.89 -13.54 -13.57
C GLN A 100 0.16 -14.65 -13.44
N ILE A 101 0.53 -14.94 -12.19
CA ILE A 101 1.56 -15.90 -11.83
C ILE A 101 1.04 -16.84 -10.76
N ASP A 102 1.25 -18.14 -11.01
CA ASP A 102 1.22 -19.19 -10.01
C ASP A 102 2.64 -19.75 -9.89
N TYR A 103 3.08 -20.09 -8.68
CA TYR A 103 4.45 -20.52 -8.42
C TYR A 103 4.53 -21.66 -7.41
N ARG A 104 5.61 -22.42 -7.53
CA ARG A 104 5.95 -23.53 -6.62
C ARG A 104 7.44 -23.49 -6.31
N PHE A 105 7.77 -23.77 -5.06
CA PHE A 105 9.13 -23.99 -4.58
C PHE A 105 9.33 -25.48 -4.28
N ASP A 106 10.56 -25.85 -3.91
CA ASP A 106 10.98 -27.23 -3.65
C ASP A 106 10.97 -28.10 -4.91
N GLN A 107 10.48 -29.34 -4.80
CA GLN A 107 10.46 -30.29 -5.91
C GLN A 107 9.62 -29.73 -7.07
N ASP A 108 10.20 -29.78 -8.27
CA ASP A 108 9.62 -29.21 -9.50
C ASP A 108 9.39 -27.69 -9.43
N ALA A 109 10.22 -26.95 -8.67
CA ALA A 109 10.14 -25.49 -8.53
C ALA A 109 10.04 -24.78 -9.89
N ALA A 110 9.05 -23.91 -10.02
CA ALA A 110 8.80 -23.15 -11.25
C ALA A 110 7.85 -21.97 -11.01
N VAL A 111 7.82 -21.08 -12.01
CA VAL A 111 6.86 -19.99 -12.13
C VAL A 111 6.03 -20.21 -13.40
N ASP A 112 4.72 -20.33 -13.25
CA ASP A 112 3.77 -20.40 -14.36
C ASP A 112 3.19 -19.02 -14.62
N VAL A 113 3.53 -18.44 -15.77
CA VAL A 113 3.12 -17.09 -16.17
C VAL A 113 2.02 -17.18 -17.21
N LYS A 114 0.95 -16.39 -17.04
CA LYS A 114 -0.07 -16.18 -18.08
C LYS A 114 -0.14 -14.69 -18.40
N LEU A 115 -0.05 -14.36 -19.68
CA LEU A 115 -0.24 -13.00 -20.19
C LEU A 115 -1.71 -12.79 -20.53
N LEU A 116 -2.25 -11.64 -20.15
CA LEU A 116 -3.66 -11.30 -20.29
C LEU A 116 -3.81 -10.09 -21.22
N ASP A 117 -4.87 -10.08 -22.04
CA ASP A 117 -5.27 -8.85 -22.75
C ASP A 117 -6.11 -7.93 -21.86
N ASN A 118 -6.61 -6.83 -22.43
CA ASN A 118 -7.42 -5.83 -21.72
C ASN A 118 -8.82 -6.33 -21.32
N ASP A 119 -9.27 -7.46 -21.88
CA ASP A 119 -10.50 -8.14 -21.50
C ASP A 119 -10.21 -9.30 -20.51
N PHE A 120 -8.97 -9.38 -20.01
CA PHE A 120 -8.47 -10.44 -19.12
C PHE A 120 -8.54 -11.85 -19.71
N ALA A 121 -8.56 -11.97 -21.04
CA ALA A 121 -8.41 -13.25 -21.70
C ALA A 121 -6.93 -13.63 -21.77
N VAL A 122 -6.63 -14.91 -21.53
CA VAL A 122 -5.26 -15.44 -21.62
C VAL A 122 -4.82 -15.45 -23.06
N THR A 123 -3.80 -14.66 -23.38
CA THR A 123 -3.20 -14.57 -24.72
C THR A 123 -2.01 -15.50 -24.88
N LYS A 124 -1.22 -15.69 -23.81
CA LYS A 124 -0.08 -16.61 -23.76
C LYS A 124 0.05 -17.25 -22.38
N SER A 125 0.67 -18.42 -22.32
CA SER A 125 1.01 -19.10 -21.07
C SER A 125 2.32 -19.85 -21.24
N PHE A 126 3.21 -19.73 -20.26
CA PHE A 126 4.50 -20.39 -20.26
C PHE A 126 4.95 -20.70 -18.83
N SER A 127 5.89 -21.62 -18.69
CA SER A 127 6.45 -22.04 -17.40
C SER A 127 7.96 -21.82 -17.41
N VAL A 128 8.48 -21.28 -16.31
CA VAL A 128 9.92 -21.01 -16.14
C VAL A 128 10.42 -21.89 -15.00
N PRO A 129 11.31 -22.85 -15.25
CA PRO A 129 11.87 -23.67 -14.19
C PRO A 129 12.75 -22.83 -13.27
N LEU A 130 12.59 -23.03 -11.96
CA LEU A 130 13.45 -22.47 -10.93
C LEU A 130 14.37 -23.55 -10.37
N PRO A 131 15.50 -23.18 -9.75
CA PRO A 131 16.25 -24.11 -8.90
C PRO A 131 15.35 -24.68 -7.79
N GLU A 132 15.46 -25.97 -7.46
CA GLU A 132 14.69 -26.59 -6.36
C GLU A 132 14.96 -25.93 -4.99
N THR A 133 16.14 -25.32 -4.83
CA THR A 133 16.54 -24.57 -3.63
C THR A 133 16.12 -23.10 -3.69
N ALA A 134 15.34 -22.69 -4.69
CA ALA A 134 14.79 -21.36 -4.75
C ALA A 134 13.77 -21.17 -3.62
N ASN A 135 13.84 -20.02 -2.97
CA ASN A 135 12.96 -19.64 -1.88
C ASN A 135 12.39 -18.22 -2.04
N SER A 136 12.80 -17.49 -3.10
CA SER A 136 12.19 -16.23 -3.50
C SER A 136 12.34 -16.02 -4.99
N PHE A 137 11.36 -15.35 -5.60
CA PHE A 137 11.45 -14.81 -6.95
C PHE A 137 10.63 -13.52 -7.05
N SER A 138 10.90 -12.73 -8.08
CA SER A 138 10.12 -11.54 -8.41
C SER A 138 10.15 -11.28 -9.91
N LEU A 139 9.02 -10.90 -10.51
CA LEU A 139 9.01 -10.36 -11.87
C LEU A 139 9.44 -8.89 -11.81
N LEU A 140 10.37 -8.46 -12.66
CA LEU A 140 10.76 -7.06 -12.74
C LEU A 140 9.75 -6.24 -13.55
N ARG A 141 9.71 -4.93 -13.31
CA ARG A 141 8.67 -4.01 -13.83
C ARG A 141 8.64 -3.90 -15.35
N GLU A 142 9.76 -4.15 -16.00
CA GLU A 142 9.91 -3.90 -17.42
C GLU A 142 10.01 -5.19 -18.24
N TYR A 143 9.54 -5.11 -19.48
CA TYR A 143 9.84 -6.07 -20.52
C TYR A 143 10.32 -5.34 -21.78
N PHE A 144 10.97 -6.05 -22.68
CA PHE A 144 11.39 -5.51 -23.97
C PHE A 144 11.00 -6.45 -25.12
N VAL A 145 10.98 -5.91 -26.34
CA VAL A 145 10.70 -6.68 -27.55
C VAL A 145 11.97 -6.78 -28.37
N SER A 146 12.41 -8.01 -28.66
CA SER A 146 13.56 -8.30 -29.50
C SER A 146 13.26 -8.03 -30.98
N ALA A 147 14.31 -8.05 -31.82
CA ALA A 147 14.17 -7.77 -33.25
C ALA A 147 13.27 -8.77 -34.02
N ASP A 148 13.10 -9.99 -33.50
CA ASP A 148 12.18 -11.00 -34.03
C ASP A 148 10.74 -10.85 -33.53
N GLY A 149 10.45 -9.81 -32.72
CA GLY A 149 9.11 -9.48 -32.25
C GLY A 149 8.68 -10.20 -30.95
N LYS A 150 9.55 -10.98 -30.32
CA LYS A 150 9.24 -11.67 -29.06
C LYS A 150 9.36 -10.76 -27.84
N LYS A 151 8.38 -10.82 -26.94
CA LYS A 151 8.48 -10.20 -25.61
C LYS A 151 9.47 -10.97 -24.74
N HIS A 152 10.33 -10.24 -24.03
CA HIS A 152 11.32 -10.73 -23.09
C HIS A 152 11.08 -10.10 -21.72
N PHE A 153 10.87 -10.95 -20.72
CA PHE A 153 10.62 -10.60 -19.34
C PHE A 153 11.85 -10.86 -18.48
N MET A 154 11.99 -10.15 -17.37
CA MET A 154 13.09 -10.33 -16.43
C MET A 154 12.55 -10.84 -15.09
N ILE A 155 13.06 -11.97 -14.62
CA ILE A 155 12.66 -12.60 -13.36
C ILE A 155 13.87 -12.65 -12.44
N TYR A 156 13.79 -11.98 -11.29
CA TYR A 156 14.73 -12.16 -10.18
C TYR A 156 14.47 -13.50 -9.49
N VAL A 157 15.53 -14.24 -9.19
CA VAL A 157 15.49 -15.53 -8.49
C VAL A 157 16.56 -15.55 -7.41
N HIS A 158 16.13 -15.85 -6.18
CA HIS A 158 17.02 -16.13 -5.05
C HIS A 158 17.00 -17.62 -4.73
N TYR A 159 18.17 -18.22 -4.58
CA TYR A 159 18.32 -19.63 -4.24
C TYR A 159 19.66 -19.92 -3.54
N PHE A 160 19.80 -21.13 -3.02
CA PHE A 160 21.05 -21.60 -2.41
C PHE A 160 21.77 -22.62 -3.30
N ALA A 161 23.03 -22.35 -3.61
CA ALA A 161 23.93 -23.31 -4.25
C ALA A 161 24.45 -24.31 -3.20
N GLY A 162 23.64 -25.31 -2.86
CA GLY A 162 23.99 -26.35 -1.88
C GLY A 162 23.33 -26.14 -0.52
N THR A 163 24.11 -26.14 0.56
CA THR A 163 23.57 -25.98 1.92
C THR A 163 23.14 -24.54 2.18
N VAL A 164 22.06 -24.36 2.93
CA VAL A 164 21.56 -23.04 3.33
C VAL A 164 22.57 -22.33 4.22
N SER A 165 23.34 -21.42 3.63
CA SER A 165 24.33 -20.58 4.31
C SER A 165 24.57 -19.29 3.51
N PRO A 166 25.06 -18.20 4.15
CA PRO A 166 25.29 -16.92 3.47
C PRO A 166 26.17 -17.02 2.21
N GLU A 167 27.25 -17.79 2.26
CA GLU A 167 28.21 -17.97 1.16
C GLU A 167 27.62 -18.73 -0.06
N ASN A 168 26.53 -19.47 0.16
CA ASN A 168 25.84 -20.23 -0.88
C ASN A 168 24.64 -19.49 -1.46
N GLN A 169 24.31 -18.28 -0.97
CA GLN A 169 23.25 -17.47 -1.55
C GLN A 169 23.61 -17.06 -2.97
N ARG A 170 22.64 -17.17 -3.87
CA ARG A 170 22.75 -16.74 -5.26
C ARG A 170 21.55 -15.86 -5.61
N ASN A 171 21.84 -14.80 -6.34
CA ASN A 171 20.87 -13.86 -6.89
C ASN A 171 21.08 -13.83 -8.40
N GLU A 172 20.04 -14.18 -9.14
CA GLU A 172 20.10 -14.19 -10.60
C GLU A 172 18.93 -13.45 -11.23
N ILE A 173 19.17 -12.78 -12.36
CA ILE A 173 18.14 -12.25 -13.24
C ILE A 173 18.02 -13.16 -14.47
N TYR A 174 16.84 -13.74 -14.66
CA TYR A 174 16.50 -14.57 -15.81
C TYR A 174 15.82 -13.70 -16.85
N VAL A 175 16.45 -13.57 -18.02
CA VAL A 175 15.78 -13.03 -19.21
C VAL A 175 15.07 -14.19 -19.89
N VAL A 176 13.75 -14.15 -19.88
CA VAL A 176 12.87 -15.22 -20.37
C VAL A 176 12.02 -14.68 -21.50
N ASP A 177 11.92 -15.41 -22.61
CA ASP A 177 11.00 -15.04 -23.67
C ASP A 177 9.55 -15.46 -23.37
N GLU A 178 8.61 -14.95 -24.14
CA GLU A 178 7.17 -15.26 -24.02
C GLU A 178 6.77 -16.71 -24.39
N THR A 179 7.75 -17.60 -24.62
CA THR A 179 7.56 -19.05 -24.75
C THR A 179 8.03 -19.82 -23.51
N GLY A 180 8.70 -19.15 -22.57
CA GLY A 180 9.26 -19.74 -21.35
C GLY A 180 10.75 -20.10 -21.46
N ASP A 181 11.38 -19.84 -22.61
CA ASP A 181 12.79 -20.13 -22.81
C ASP A 181 13.66 -19.11 -22.06
N ILE A 182 14.57 -19.59 -21.21
CA ILE A 182 15.56 -18.75 -20.53
C ILE A 182 16.66 -18.41 -21.55
N VAL A 183 16.62 -17.18 -22.07
CA VAL A 183 17.56 -16.65 -23.06
C VAL A 183 18.92 -16.36 -22.43
N LYS A 184 18.92 -15.80 -21.21
CA LYS A 184 20.14 -15.45 -20.48
C LYS A 184 19.89 -15.43 -18.99
N LYS A 185 20.93 -15.77 -18.21
CA LYS A 185 20.99 -15.56 -16.77
C LYS A 185 22.13 -14.59 -16.45
N PHE A 186 21.87 -13.64 -15.56
CA PHE A 186 22.88 -12.73 -15.00
C PHE A 186 23.00 -12.94 -13.51
N GLU A 187 24.21 -12.96 -12.98
CA GLU A 187 24.45 -12.89 -11.53
C GLU A 187 24.27 -11.44 -11.09
N ALA A 188 23.07 -11.12 -10.58
CA ALA A 188 22.63 -9.77 -10.28
C ALA A 188 21.42 -9.83 -9.34
N SER A 189 21.28 -8.81 -8.50
CA SER A 189 20.13 -8.62 -7.61
C SER A 189 19.00 -7.84 -8.28
N SER A 190 19.28 -7.04 -9.31
CA SER A 190 18.28 -6.32 -10.09
C SER A 190 18.72 -6.07 -11.53
N ALA A 191 17.77 -5.67 -12.38
CA ALA A 191 18.02 -5.18 -13.71
C ALA A 191 17.00 -4.11 -14.17
N GLN A 192 17.43 -3.29 -15.13
CA GLN A 192 16.58 -2.27 -15.76
C GLN A 192 16.90 -2.11 -17.24
N VAL A 193 15.88 -1.98 -18.08
CA VAL A 193 16.05 -1.68 -19.49
C VAL A 193 16.11 -0.17 -19.65
N ALA A 194 17.22 0.34 -20.15
CA ALA A 194 17.47 1.76 -20.28
C ALA A 194 17.57 2.15 -21.77
N ILE A 195 16.71 3.08 -22.20
CA ILE A 195 16.59 3.50 -23.60
C ILE A 195 16.72 5.02 -23.72
N SER A 196 17.69 5.47 -24.53
CA SER A 196 17.89 6.89 -24.85
C SER A 196 18.24 7.02 -26.34
N GLY A 197 17.28 7.46 -27.15
CA GLY A 197 17.40 7.46 -28.61
C GLY A 197 17.71 6.06 -29.16
N ASP A 198 18.84 5.93 -29.86
CA ASP A 198 19.31 4.65 -30.41
C ASP A 198 20.05 3.77 -29.38
N VAL A 199 20.39 4.30 -28.20
CA VAL A 199 21.06 3.54 -27.15
C VAL A 199 20.02 2.71 -26.40
N LYS A 200 20.15 1.38 -26.50
CA LYS A 200 19.29 0.41 -25.79
C LYS A 200 20.17 -0.52 -24.98
N ARG A 201 20.01 -0.51 -23.66
CA ARG A 201 20.83 -1.28 -22.72
C ARG A 201 19.96 -2.04 -21.75
N LEU A 202 20.48 -3.19 -21.32
CA LEU A 202 20.07 -3.83 -20.09
C LEU A 202 21.14 -3.50 -19.04
N LEU A 203 20.76 -2.79 -17.99
CA LEU A 203 21.62 -2.53 -16.85
C LEU A 203 21.35 -3.60 -15.80
N THR A 204 22.40 -4.22 -15.25
CA THR A 204 22.29 -5.18 -14.15
C THR A 204 23.10 -4.70 -12.95
N PHE A 205 22.57 -4.93 -11.76
CA PHE A 205 23.11 -4.43 -10.50
C PHE A 205 23.51 -5.60 -9.61
N THR A 206 24.70 -5.54 -9.03
CA THR A 206 25.23 -6.58 -8.15
C THR A 206 25.86 -5.92 -6.95
N ASP A 207 25.48 -6.37 -5.75
CA ASP A 207 26.12 -5.98 -4.50
C ASP A 207 27.01 -7.14 -4.03
N THR A 208 28.30 -6.87 -3.89
CA THR A 208 29.29 -7.81 -3.37
C THR A 208 29.88 -7.26 -2.06
N ASP A 209 30.69 -8.06 -1.37
CA ASP A 209 31.35 -7.58 -0.14
C ASP A 209 32.36 -6.45 -0.42
N GLU A 210 32.86 -6.32 -1.65
CA GLU A 210 33.88 -5.34 -2.01
C GLU A 210 33.31 -4.15 -2.79
N ASN A 211 32.40 -4.41 -3.74
CA ASN A 211 31.88 -3.40 -4.66
C ASN A 211 30.38 -3.57 -4.92
N VAL A 212 29.74 -2.44 -5.19
CA VAL A 212 28.51 -2.36 -5.97
C VAL A 212 28.91 -2.26 -7.44
N GLU A 213 28.49 -3.24 -8.23
CA GLU A 213 28.82 -3.36 -9.65
C GLU A 213 27.59 -3.04 -10.50
N ILE A 214 27.77 -2.16 -11.48
CA ILE A 214 26.76 -1.79 -12.47
C ILE A 214 27.28 -2.20 -13.84
N ARG A 215 26.57 -3.11 -14.49
CA ARG A 215 26.95 -3.64 -15.81
C ARG A 215 25.93 -3.23 -16.85
N SER A 216 26.41 -2.63 -17.93
CA SER A 216 25.61 -2.27 -19.09
C SER A 216 25.82 -3.31 -20.18
N HIS A 217 24.73 -3.92 -20.65
CA HIS A 217 24.72 -4.93 -21.71
C HIS A 217 23.97 -4.42 -22.93
N ASN A 218 24.42 -4.77 -24.13
CA ASN A 218 23.69 -4.45 -25.35
C ASN A 218 22.34 -5.19 -25.34
N LEU A 219 21.21 -4.49 -25.51
CA LEU A 219 19.90 -5.14 -25.43
C LEU A 219 19.64 -6.13 -26.58
N SER A 220 20.34 -5.99 -27.71
CA SER A 220 20.14 -6.82 -28.91
C SER A 220 20.70 -8.24 -28.79
N ASP A 221 21.79 -8.41 -28.04
CA ASP A 221 22.50 -9.70 -27.91
C ASP A 221 22.89 -10.05 -26.47
N LEU A 222 22.55 -9.17 -25.52
CA LEU A 222 22.82 -9.30 -24.09
C LEU A 222 24.31 -9.45 -23.76
N SER A 223 25.19 -8.96 -24.64
CA SER A 223 26.64 -8.91 -24.41
C SER A 223 27.03 -7.74 -23.52
N LEU A 224 27.97 -7.97 -22.60
CA LEU A 224 28.52 -6.92 -21.73
C LEU A 224 29.21 -5.84 -22.58
N LYS A 225 28.79 -4.59 -22.38
CA LYS A 225 29.36 -3.41 -23.03
C LYS A 225 30.37 -2.72 -22.12
N LYS A 226 30.00 -2.49 -20.85
CA LYS A 226 30.82 -1.80 -19.85
C LYS A 226 30.40 -2.19 -18.44
N GLN A 227 31.33 -2.12 -17.50
CA GLN A 227 31.11 -2.30 -16.07
C GLN A 227 31.65 -1.06 -15.34
N LEU A 228 30.96 -0.67 -14.26
CA LEU A 228 31.35 0.34 -13.30
C LEU A 228 31.33 -0.31 -11.91
N ASP A 229 32.41 -0.15 -11.16
CA ASP A 229 32.56 -0.69 -9.82
C ASP A 229 32.75 0.47 -8.83
N ILE A 230 31.96 0.46 -7.76
CA ILE A 230 32.01 1.45 -6.69
C ILE A 230 32.22 0.70 -5.38
N PRO A 231 33.21 1.05 -4.54
CA PRO A 231 33.45 0.34 -3.28
C PRO A 231 32.19 0.31 -2.41
N ALA A 232 31.85 -0.88 -1.90
CA ALA A 232 30.61 -1.12 -1.15
C ALA A 232 30.53 -0.24 0.12
N GLU A 233 31.66 0.02 0.77
CA GLU A 233 31.78 0.87 1.96
C GLU A 233 31.30 2.33 1.74
N LEU A 234 31.16 2.78 0.50
CA LEU A 234 30.65 4.11 0.17
C LEU A 234 29.11 4.20 0.20
N PHE A 235 28.45 3.07 0.43
CA PHE A 235 26.99 2.98 0.60
C PHE A 235 26.59 2.64 2.04
N ASP A 236 27.57 2.39 2.92
CA ASP A 236 27.30 2.10 4.34
C ASP A 236 26.56 3.28 4.97
N PHE A 237 25.41 3.01 5.59
CA PHE A 237 24.53 4.02 6.20
C PHE A 237 24.03 5.07 5.20
N TYR A 238 23.74 4.65 3.96
CA TYR A 238 22.99 5.43 2.99
C TYR A 238 21.50 5.08 3.05
N ALA A 239 20.63 6.09 3.12
CA ALA A 239 19.18 5.89 3.26
C ALA A 239 18.40 6.02 1.93
N GLY A 240 19.00 6.69 0.94
CA GLY A 240 18.37 6.95 -0.35
C GLY A 240 18.36 5.77 -1.32
N ASP A 241 17.84 6.03 -2.53
CA ASP A 241 17.99 5.15 -3.68
C ASP A 241 19.35 5.44 -4.38
N PRO A 242 20.32 4.51 -4.35
CA PRO A 242 21.69 4.75 -4.85
C PRO A 242 21.75 4.88 -6.37
N VAL A 243 20.67 4.49 -7.06
CA VAL A 243 20.54 4.56 -8.51
C VAL A 243 19.15 5.12 -8.85
N VAL A 244 19.11 6.28 -9.51
CA VAL A 244 17.86 6.92 -9.94
C VAL A 244 17.88 7.17 -11.45
N PHE A 245 16.78 6.88 -12.13
CA PHE A 245 16.62 7.13 -13.57
C PHE A 245 15.76 8.37 -13.77
N VAL A 246 16.35 9.43 -14.32
CA VAL A 246 15.68 10.72 -14.52
C VAL A 246 16.02 11.31 -15.88
N ASP A 247 15.18 12.23 -16.33
CA ASP A 247 15.52 13.09 -17.47
C ASP A 247 16.32 14.30 -16.98
N VAL A 248 17.50 14.52 -17.56
CA VAL A 248 18.34 15.69 -17.26
C VAL A 248 18.41 16.57 -18.50
N LYS A 249 17.68 17.69 -18.50
CA LYS A 249 17.62 18.65 -19.63
C LYS A 249 17.23 18.00 -20.97
N GLY A 250 16.21 17.15 -20.95
CA GLY A 250 15.69 16.42 -22.11
C GLY A 250 16.52 15.19 -22.50
N GLN A 251 17.41 14.71 -21.62
CA GLN A 251 18.23 13.53 -21.85
C GLN A 251 18.01 12.49 -20.74
N PRO A 252 17.41 11.33 -21.06
CA PRO A 252 17.32 10.20 -20.13
C PRO A 252 18.72 9.80 -19.65
N SER A 253 18.89 9.81 -18.34
CA SER A 253 20.17 9.63 -17.65
C SER A 253 19.99 8.72 -16.43
N MET A 254 21.11 8.16 -15.99
CA MET A 254 21.20 7.43 -14.73
C MET A 254 22.03 8.25 -13.74
N ILE A 255 21.50 8.46 -12.55
CA ILE A 255 22.17 9.10 -11.43
C ILE A 255 22.65 8.01 -10.50
N ILE A 256 23.92 8.08 -10.09
CA ILE A 256 24.47 7.21 -9.05
C ILE A 256 24.93 8.08 -7.90
N THR A 257 24.47 7.74 -6.69
CA THR A 257 24.76 8.45 -5.46
C THR A 257 25.50 7.56 -4.47
N HIS A 258 26.60 8.08 -3.90
CA HIS A 258 27.38 7.40 -2.87
C HIS A 258 28.19 8.42 -2.07
N TYR A 259 28.68 8.05 -0.89
CA TYR A 259 29.58 8.91 -0.14
C TYR A 259 30.95 9.05 -0.83
N LYS A 260 31.60 10.21 -0.68
CA LYS A 260 32.93 10.46 -1.26
C LYS A 260 34.03 9.60 -0.62
N LYS A 261 33.89 9.32 0.67
CA LYS A 261 34.74 8.45 1.50
C LYS A 261 33.85 7.74 2.52
N LEU A 262 34.39 6.75 3.24
CA LEU A 262 33.69 6.09 4.35
C LEU A 262 33.06 7.14 5.27
N PHE A 263 31.74 7.07 5.42
CA PHE A 263 30.99 8.04 6.20
C PHE A 263 30.85 7.63 7.67
N MET A 264 30.71 6.34 7.93
CA MET A 264 30.60 5.80 9.28
C MET A 264 31.23 4.41 9.36
N ASP A 265 32.04 4.17 10.38
CA ASP A 265 32.64 2.85 10.61
C ASP A 265 31.60 1.90 11.22
N ASN A 266 31.30 0.79 10.55
CA ASN A 266 30.29 -0.16 10.99
C ASN A 266 30.68 -0.93 12.28
N GLY A 267 31.98 -0.99 12.60
CA GLY A 267 32.49 -1.66 13.79
C GLY A 267 32.46 -0.79 15.05
N THR A 268 32.79 0.50 14.93
CA THR A 268 32.90 1.46 16.04
C THR A 268 31.72 2.41 16.13
N LEU A 269 30.94 2.56 15.06
CA LEU A 269 29.90 3.60 14.87
C LEU A 269 30.48 5.03 14.89
N GLU A 270 31.77 5.18 14.61
CA GLU A 270 32.41 6.50 14.46
C GLU A 270 31.93 7.15 13.16
N VAL A 271 31.37 8.36 13.27
CA VAL A 271 30.92 9.17 12.14
C VAL A 271 32.08 10.05 11.66
N PHE A 272 32.28 10.11 10.34
CA PHE A 272 33.24 10.98 9.64
C PHE A 272 32.49 12.12 8.94
N PRO A 273 32.10 13.17 9.69
CA PRO A 273 31.11 14.17 9.28
C PRO A 273 31.54 15.08 8.12
N ASP A 274 32.84 15.28 7.96
CA ASP A 274 33.44 16.03 6.85
C ASP A 274 33.39 15.18 5.58
N ASN A 275 32.23 15.09 4.94
CA ASN A 275 32.02 14.26 3.76
C ASN A 275 31.07 14.93 2.76
N ASN A 276 31.00 14.38 1.56
CA ASN A 276 30.06 14.81 0.53
C ASN A 276 29.25 13.60 0.06
N LEU A 277 27.99 13.86 -0.29
CA LEU A 277 27.25 12.93 -1.13
C LEU A 277 27.65 13.21 -2.59
N MET A 278 28.30 12.25 -3.21
CA MET A 278 28.69 12.33 -4.61
C MET A 278 27.51 11.94 -5.48
N LEU A 279 27.16 12.80 -6.44
CA LEU A 279 26.12 12.56 -7.42
C LEU A 279 26.75 12.51 -8.82
N GLY A 280 26.84 11.32 -9.39
CA GLY A 280 27.35 11.12 -10.74
C GLY A 280 26.20 10.97 -11.74
N ILE A 281 26.22 11.78 -12.80
CA ILE A 281 25.26 11.71 -13.92
C ILE A 281 25.91 10.90 -15.06
N TYR A 282 25.28 9.82 -15.48
CA TYR A 282 25.78 8.89 -16.49
C TYR A 282 24.80 8.74 -17.66
N ASP A 283 25.33 8.52 -18.86
CA ASP A 283 24.54 7.90 -19.92
C ASP A 283 24.40 6.38 -19.68
N PHE A 284 23.52 5.72 -20.43
CA PHE A 284 23.28 4.28 -20.28
C PHE A 284 24.44 3.38 -20.79
N ASP A 285 25.42 3.97 -21.48
CA ASP A 285 26.72 3.33 -21.76
C ASP A 285 27.71 3.48 -20.59
N LEU A 286 27.24 3.96 -19.43
CA LEU A 286 28.00 4.20 -18.21
C LEU A 286 29.16 5.21 -18.41
N ASN A 287 29.00 6.19 -19.28
CA ASN A 287 29.94 7.31 -19.38
C ASN A 287 29.48 8.46 -18.49
N LYS A 288 30.30 8.80 -17.50
CA LYS A 288 30.05 9.93 -16.60
C LYS A 288 30.04 11.23 -17.39
N LYS A 289 28.91 11.94 -17.37
CA LYS A 289 28.70 13.25 -17.99
C LYS A 289 29.01 14.37 -17.02
N LYS A 290 28.63 14.20 -15.76
CA LYS A 290 28.82 15.18 -14.70
C LYS A 290 28.99 14.48 -13.36
N GLU A 291 29.64 15.18 -12.44
CA GLU A 291 29.73 14.79 -11.04
C GLU A 291 29.58 16.05 -10.20
N VAL A 292 28.75 15.95 -9.16
CA VAL A 292 28.48 17.03 -8.21
C VAL A 292 28.74 16.49 -6.80
N ALA A 293 29.39 17.28 -5.97
CA ALA A 293 29.63 16.95 -4.58
C ALA A 293 28.66 17.75 -3.73
N LEU A 294 27.59 17.11 -3.26
CA LEU A 294 26.58 17.74 -2.42
C LEU A 294 27.12 17.88 -0.99
N ASP A 295 26.92 19.04 -0.42
CA ASP A 295 27.28 19.31 0.96
C ASP A 295 26.37 18.53 1.92
N ILE A 296 26.92 17.54 2.62
CA ILE A 296 26.22 16.86 3.72
C ILE A 296 26.77 17.25 5.08
N SER A 297 27.69 18.21 5.15
CA SER A 297 28.16 18.76 6.42
C SER A 297 26.98 19.46 7.12
N SER A 298 26.34 18.74 8.02
CA SER A 298 25.32 19.26 8.91
C SER A 298 25.93 19.33 10.31
N ASN A 299 25.29 20.07 11.22
CA ASN A 299 25.60 19.92 12.64
C ASN A 299 25.06 18.55 13.07
N TYR A 300 25.86 17.51 12.86
CA TYR A 300 25.55 16.18 13.33
C TYR A 300 25.35 16.24 14.84
N PRO A 301 24.24 15.68 15.37
CA PRO A 301 23.98 15.74 16.80
C PRO A 301 25.19 15.25 17.58
N ASP A 302 25.63 16.01 18.59
CA ASP A 302 26.64 15.58 19.56
C ASP A 302 26.12 14.41 20.45
N GLU A 303 24.88 13.97 20.22
CA GLU A 303 24.20 12.92 20.92
C GLU A 303 24.77 11.55 20.53
N GLN A 304 25.23 10.83 21.54
CA GLN A 304 25.72 9.47 21.38
C GLN A 304 24.59 8.58 20.82
N PHE A 305 24.86 7.84 19.74
CA PHE A 305 23.94 6.88 19.09
C PHE A 305 22.87 7.46 18.15
N THR A 306 23.01 8.72 17.71
CA THR A 306 22.23 9.23 16.58
C THR A 306 23.01 9.04 15.28
N ILE A 307 22.44 8.26 14.35
CA ILE A 307 23.07 7.90 13.07
C ILE A 307 22.53 8.83 11.97
N PRO A 308 23.35 9.74 11.42
CA PRO A 308 23.00 10.46 10.21
C PRO A 308 23.12 9.54 8.99
N MET A 309 22.31 9.77 7.97
CA MET A 309 22.29 9.02 6.70
C MET A 309 21.89 9.99 5.59
N ALA A 310 22.71 10.15 4.57
CA ALA A 310 22.32 10.91 3.38
C ALA A 310 21.28 10.12 2.57
N ASP A 311 20.33 10.85 1.99
CA ASP A 311 19.27 10.30 1.15
C ASP A 311 19.10 11.17 -0.10
N PHE A 312 18.93 10.50 -1.24
CA PHE A 312 18.56 11.07 -2.52
C PHE A 312 17.58 10.10 -3.21
N GLY A 313 16.59 10.62 -3.95
CA GLY A 313 15.63 9.78 -4.70
C GLY A 313 14.24 9.64 -4.08
N ASN A 314 14.06 10.01 -2.81
CA ASN A 314 12.88 9.61 -2.03
C ASN A 314 11.91 10.75 -1.66
N PHE A 315 12.04 11.97 -2.21
CA PHE A 315 11.27 13.11 -1.69
C PHE A 315 9.84 13.14 -2.23
N TYR A 316 9.66 13.09 -3.55
CA TYR A 316 8.34 13.31 -4.15
C TYR A 316 8.15 12.55 -5.45
N ARG A 317 7.09 11.72 -5.48
CA ARG A 317 6.56 10.97 -6.64
C ARG A 317 7.59 10.68 -7.75
N PHE A 318 8.20 9.50 -7.68
CA PHE A 318 9.05 8.97 -8.77
C PHE A 318 10.20 9.91 -9.18
N GLY A 319 10.78 10.69 -8.27
CA GLY A 319 11.95 11.48 -8.65
C GLY A 319 11.64 12.83 -9.31
N LYS A 320 10.41 13.38 -9.21
CA LYS A 320 10.00 14.60 -9.95
C LYS A 320 10.83 15.84 -9.62
N TYR A 321 11.34 15.97 -8.39
CA TYR A 321 12.02 17.17 -7.88
C TYR A 321 13.48 16.94 -7.50
N GLU A 322 13.97 15.73 -7.69
CA GLU A 322 15.28 15.26 -7.25
C GLU A 322 16.39 15.88 -8.11
N VAL A 323 16.15 16.01 -9.41
CA VAL A 323 16.99 16.77 -10.35
C VAL A 323 16.09 17.69 -11.16
N THR A 324 16.27 18.99 -11.00
CA THR A 324 15.47 20.01 -11.70
C THR A 324 16.36 21.06 -12.34
N ASP A 325 15.74 21.93 -13.15
CA ASP A 325 16.31 23.19 -13.60
C ASP A 325 15.20 24.24 -13.61
N ASN A 326 15.53 25.48 -13.20
CA ASN A 326 14.58 26.59 -13.13
C ASN A 326 13.38 26.36 -12.20
N VAL A 327 13.48 25.48 -11.18
CA VAL A 327 12.39 25.20 -10.24
C VAL A 327 12.59 25.95 -8.92
N PHE A 328 13.76 25.84 -8.32
CA PHE A 328 14.09 26.43 -7.02
C PHE A 328 14.92 27.72 -7.14
N ASP A 329 15.66 27.87 -8.24
CA ASP A 329 16.48 28.99 -8.63
C ASP A 329 16.10 29.40 -10.07
N PRO A 330 15.92 30.70 -10.39
CA PRO A 330 15.65 31.14 -11.76
C PRO A 330 16.78 30.88 -12.78
N ASN A 331 17.96 30.42 -12.34
CA ASN A 331 19.07 30.08 -13.22
C ASN A 331 18.83 28.75 -13.96
N PRO A 332 19.25 28.62 -15.22
CA PRO A 332 19.04 27.41 -16.03
C PRO A 332 20.01 26.27 -15.66
N GLU A 333 20.71 26.38 -14.54
CA GLU A 333 21.62 25.38 -14.02
C GLU A 333 20.84 24.28 -13.29
N LEU A 334 21.49 23.13 -13.10
CA LEU A 334 20.84 22.02 -12.40
C LEU A 334 20.70 22.31 -10.91
N GLU A 335 19.62 21.80 -10.35
CA GLU A 335 19.29 21.85 -8.94
C GLU A 335 19.10 20.41 -8.44
N PHE A 336 19.51 20.16 -7.20
CA PHE A 336 19.45 18.83 -6.60
C PHE A 336 18.75 18.88 -5.26
N LEU A 337 17.62 18.19 -5.13
CA LEU A 337 16.95 18.00 -3.85
C LEU A 337 17.45 16.70 -3.21
N TYR A 338 17.93 16.81 -1.98
CA TYR A 338 18.43 15.69 -1.18
C TYR A 338 18.07 15.89 0.29
N SER A 339 18.29 14.88 1.11
CA SER A 339 18.03 14.97 2.54
C SER A 339 19.11 14.30 3.38
N ILE A 340 19.08 14.60 4.67
CA ILE A 340 19.82 13.88 5.70
C ILE A 340 18.77 13.32 6.66
N SER A 341 18.67 12.00 6.68
CA SER A 341 17.88 11.25 7.66
C SER A 341 18.72 11.03 8.91
N TYR A 342 18.08 11.09 10.06
CA TYR A 342 18.68 10.80 11.35
C TYR A 342 17.92 9.65 11.98
N TYR A 343 18.64 8.71 12.60
CA TYR A 343 18.07 7.62 13.39
C TYR A 343 18.66 7.64 14.80
N ASP A 344 17.85 7.94 15.80
CA ASP A 344 18.22 7.80 17.21
C ASP A 344 17.98 6.36 17.65
N MET A 345 19.07 5.62 17.87
CA MET A 345 19.01 4.21 18.28
C MET A 345 18.45 4.01 19.70
N LEU A 346 18.54 5.02 20.58
CA LEU A 346 18.06 4.91 21.96
C LEU A 346 16.56 5.19 22.04
N GLY A 347 16.11 6.22 21.33
CA GLY A 347 14.70 6.60 21.20
C GLY A 347 13.90 5.74 20.23
N ASP A 348 14.57 4.99 19.34
CA ASP A 348 13.97 4.28 18.21
C ASP A 348 13.10 5.21 17.35
N SER A 349 13.67 6.37 17.02
CA SER A 349 13.00 7.45 16.31
C SER A 349 13.83 7.91 15.11
N SER A 350 13.15 8.45 14.08
CA SER A 350 13.79 8.95 12.88
C SER A 350 13.16 10.25 12.39
N TRP A 351 13.97 11.14 11.85
CA TRP A 351 13.52 12.39 11.22
C TRP A 351 14.43 12.78 10.06
N ASN A 352 14.00 13.72 9.24
CA ASN A 352 14.69 14.13 8.01
C ASN A 352 14.82 15.65 7.94
N HIS A 353 15.96 16.12 7.44
CA HIS A 353 16.14 17.49 6.98
C HIS A 353 16.31 17.50 5.46
N TYR A 354 15.63 18.43 4.78
CA TYR A 354 15.66 18.54 3.32
C TYR A 354 16.47 19.74 2.86
N TYR A 355 17.18 19.57 1.75
CA TYR A 355 18.07 20.57 1.19
C TYR A 355 17.90 20.64 -0.32
N VAL A 356 18.12 21.82 -0.88
CA VAL A 356 18.32 22.01 -2.32
C VAL A 356 19.71 22.57 -2.53
N ALA A 357 20.47 21.97 -3.45
CA ALA A 357 21.76 22.48 -3.89
C ALA A 357 21.73 22.94 -5.34
N ASN A 358 22.58 23.91 -5.67
CA ASN A 358 22.85 24.32 -7.05
C ASN A 358 23.80 23.34 -7.76
N GLU A 359 24.18 23.70 -8.98
CA GLU A 359 24.98 22.86 -9.86
C GLU A 359 26.42 22.65 -9.39
N GLU A 360 26.95 23.57 -8.57
CA GLU A 360 28.23 23.46 -7.88
C GLU A 360 28.18 22.61 -6.60
N GLY A 361 26.97 22.16 -6.19
CA GLY A 361 26.75 21.39 -4.97
C GLY A 361 26.62 22.23 -3.70
N GLN A 362 26.47 23.55 -3.84
CA GLN A 362 26.26 24.47 -2.72
C GLN A 362 24.78 24.49 -2.33
N ARG A 363 24.49 24.39 -1.03
CA ARG A 363 23.13 24.54 -0.49
C ARG A 363 22.57 25.94 -0.80
N ILE A 364 21.42 25.97 -1.46
CA ILE A 364 20.66 27.19 -1.75
C ILE A 364 19.36 27.28 -0.95
N LEU A 365 18.79 26.14 -0.53
CA LEU A 365 17.62 26.06 0.35
C LEU A 365 17.83 24.97 1.41
N SER A 366 17.17 25.17 2.56
CA SER A 366 17.20 24.23 3.68
C SER A 366 15.84 24.19 4.37
N LEU A 367 15.51 23.02 4.91
CA LEU A 367 14.33 22.75 5.72
C LEU A 367 14.76 21.80 6.83
N GLU A 368 15.05 22.37 8.00
CA GLU A 368 15.64 21.69 9.17
C GLU A 368 14.62 21.58 10.31
N GLU A 369 13.43 21.08 9.99
CA GLU A 369 12.39 20.72 10.97
C GLU A 369 12.49 19.23 11.31
N THR A 370 11.95 18.79 12.46
CA THR A 370 11.88 17.36 12.82
C THR A 370 10.82 16.65 11.97
N ILE A 371 11.13 16.37 10.70
CA ILE A 371 10.18 15.78 9.76
C ILE A 371 10.25 14.26 9.86
N VAL A 372 9.26 13.65 10.52
CA VAL A 372 9.20 12.21 10.79
C VAL A 372 8.52 11.42 9.66
N GLY A 373 7.98 12.11 8.67
CA GLY A 373 7.38 11.51 7.47
C GLY A 373 6.90 12.55 6.48
N THR A 374 6.62 12.10 5.25
CA THR A 374 6.08 12.94 4.18
C THR A 374 4.94 12.22 3.46
N GLN A 375 4.00 13.00 2.94
CA GLN A 375 2.90 12.48 2.12
C GLN A 375 2.62 13.46 0.98
N TYR A 376 2.74 13.02 -0.27
CA TYR A 376 2.39 13.87 -1.41
C TYR A 376 0.88 14.13 -1.43
N LEU A 377 0.49 15.31 -1.89
CA LEU A 377 -0.90 15.68 -2.11
C LEU A 377 -1.23 15.65 -3.60
N LYS A 378 -2.52 15.49 -3.93
CA LYS A 378 -3.04 15.48 -5.29
C LYS A 378 -2.56 16.71 -6.06
N GLU A 379 -1.99 16.53 -7.25
CA GLU A 379 -1.63 17.64 -8.12
C GLU A 379 -2.90 18.30 -8.66
N LEU A 380 -3.02 19.63 -8.52
CA LEU A 380 -4.21 20.37 -8.93
C LEU A 380 -3.83 21.40 -10.00
N PRO A 381 -4.45 21.36 -11.20
CA PRO A 381 -4.16 22.33 -12.26
C PRO A 381 -4.32 23.78 -11.76
N GLY A 382 -3.31 24.62 -12.04
CA GLY A 382 -3.29 26.02 -11.63
C GLY A 382 -2.85 26.28 -10.18
N HIS A 383 -2.55 25.24 -9.41
CA HIS A 383 -2.00 25.33 -8.06
C HIS A 383 -0.62 24.68 -7.99
N GLU A 384 0.14 25.04 -6.96
CA GLU A 384 1.46 24.47 -6.73
C GLU A 384 1.35 23.02 -6.24
N ASP A 385 2.33 22.20 -6.60
CA ASP A 385 2.46 20.83 -6.08
C ASP A 385 2.86 20.91 -4.60
N GLN A 386 2.18 20.12 -3.77
CA GLN A 386 2.32 20.16 -2.31
C GLN A 386 2.69 18.79 -1.75
N VAL A 387 3.51 18.84 -0.71
CA VAL A 387 3.77 17.71 0.18
C VAL A 387 3.30 18.08 1.59
N SER A 388 2.74 17.12 2.33
CA SER A 388 2.54 17.26 3.75
C SER A 388 3.77 16.74 4.49
N LEU A 389 4.31 17.57 5.36
CA LEU A 389 5.39 17.25 6.27
C LEU A 389 4.78 16.89 7.62
N LEU A 390 5.04 15.67 8.09
CA LEU A 390 4.63 15.22 9.43
C LEU A 390 5.70 15.72 10.41
N ILE A 391 5.36 16.75 11.18
CA ILE A 391 6.27 17.40 12.12
C ILE A 391 6.20 16.64 13.45
N GLY A 392 7.33 16.09 13.89
CA GLY A 392 7.45 15.33 15.12
C GLY A 392 7.65 16.20 16.37
N GLY A 393 7.18 15.68 17.51
CA GLY A 393 7.34 16.23 18.86
C GLY A 393 7.57 15.13 19.90
N GLU A 394 7.41 15.45 21.20
CA GLU A 394 7.71 14.53 22.31
C GLU A 394 6.84 13.26 22.33
N GLU A 395 5.56 13.36 21.93
CA GLU A 395 4.57 12.27 22.02
C GLU A 395 4.14 11.72 20.65
N GLY A 396 4.82 12.09 19.56
CA GLY A 396 4.50 11.64 18.20
C GLY A 396 4.49 12.76 17.18
N ILE A 397 3.42 12.84 16.37
CA ILE A 397 3.24 13.91 15.37
C ILE A 397 2.53 15.09 16.04
N ASP A 398 3.15 16.26 16.02
CA ASP A 398 2.59 17.50 16.55
C ASP A 398 1.77 18.26 15.51
N ALA A 399 2.16 18.20 14.24
CA ALA A 399 1.49 18.91 13.16
C ALA A 399 1.65 18.24 11.78
N LEU A 400 0.70 18.54 10.90
CA LEU A 400 0.69 18.22 9.48
C LEU A 400 0.87 19.53 8.71
N GLN A 401 2.09 19.81 8.27
CA GLN A 401 2.45 21.05 7.57
C GLN A 401 2.37 20.85 6.06
N MET A 402 1.41 21.49 5.40
CA MET A 402 1.30 21.51 3.95
C MET A 402 2.37 22.45 3.39
N PHE A 403 3.23 21.95 2.52
CA PHE A 403 4.41 22.64 2.01
C PHE A 403 4.36 22.73 0.48
N ASP A 404 4.41 23.96 -0.01
CA ASP A 404 4.50 24.30 -1.42
C ASP A 404 5.94 24.07 -1.89
N ILE A 405 6.14 23.09 -2.79
CA ILE A 405 7.46 22.56 -3.14
C ILE A 405 8.31 23.59 -3.89
N LYS A 406 7.81 24.10 -5.03
CA LYS A 406 8.55 24.99 -5.94
C LYS A 406 8.88 26.34 -5.28
N SER A 407 7.96 26.89 -4.51
CA SER A 407 8.16 28.16 -3.80
C SER A 407 8.90 28.01 -2.47
N TRP A 408 9.12 26.75 -2.04
CA TRP A 408 9.81 26.35 -0.81
C TRP A 408 9.23 27.01 0.44
N LYS A 409 7.90 26.97 0.60
CA LYS A 409 7.17 27.66 1.67
C LYS A 409 6.06 26.81 2.28
N PRO A 410 5.80 26.95 3.59
CA PRO A 410 4.59 26.37 4.17
C PRO A 410 3.35 27.10 3.63
N ALA A 411 2.33 26.33 3.25
CA ALA A 411 1.02 26.82 2.84
C ALA A 411 0.08 26.97 4.06
N PHE A 412 -0.25 25.86 4.72
CA PHE A 412 -1.03 25.84 5.96
C PHE A 412 -0.53 24.69 6.85
N SER A 413 -0.55 24.89 8.17
CA SER A 413 -0.13 23.87 9.13
C SER A 413 -1.30 23.51 10.06
N PHE A 414 -1.71 22.25 10.03
CA PHE A 414 -2.73 21.72 10.92
C PHE A 414 -2.05 21.11 12.15
N PRO A 415 -2.33 21.56 13.38
CA PRO A 415 -1.91 20.82 14.56
C PRO A 415 -2.59 19.44 14.59
N ALA A 416 -1.95 18.45 15.22
CA ALA A 416 -2.48 17.08 15.31
C ALA A 416 -3.90 17.06 15.92
N TYR A 417 -4.15 17.89 16.92
CA TYR A 417 -5.49 18.20 17.41
C TYR A 417 -5.97 19.53 16.83
N TYR A 418 -6.96 19.46 15.94
CA TYR A 418 -7.54 20.63 15.29
C TYR A 418 -9.06 20.64 15.48
N ASN A 419 -9.62 21.77 15.93
CA ASN A 419 -11.02 21.90 16.33
C ASN A 419 -11.48 20.82 17.34
N ASP A 420 -10.64 20.57 18.37
CA ASP A 420 -10.85 19.56 19.41
C ASP A 420 -10.94 18.10 18.91
N GLU A 421 -10.51 17.84 17.68
CA GLU A 421 -10.47 16.50 17.08
C GLU A 421 -9.04 16.11 16.69
N LEU A 422 -8.66 14.86 16.91
CA LEU A 422 -7.42 14.29 16.38
C LEU A 422 -7.59 14.09 14.86
N LEU A 423 -6.71 14.69 14.06
CA LEU A 423 -6.66 14.48 12.62
C LEU A 423 -6.03 13.12 12.32
N SER A 424 -6.54 12.42 11.29
CA SER A 424 -5.91 11.19 10.80
C SER A 424 -4.82 11.49 9.78
N LEU A 425 -4.05 10.46 9.44
CA LEU A 425 -3.12 10.46 8.31
C LEU A 425 -3.79 10.09 6.97
N ASP A 426 -5.10 9.82 6.98
CA ASP A 426 -5.90 9.71 5.76
C ASP A 426 -6.35 11.10 5.34
N PHE A 427 -5.53 11.79 4.55
CA PHE A 427 -5.85 13.13 4.06
C PHE A 427 -5.31 13.39 2.66
N ASN A 428 -5.92 14.35 1.97
CA ASN A 428 -5.47 14.84 0.66
C ASN A 428 -6.12 16.21 0.38
N ARG A 429 -6.02 16.71 -0.85
CA ARG A 429 -6.68 17.94 -1.31
C ARG A 429 -7.48 17.73 -2.58
N THR A 430 -8.42 18.63 -2.82
CA THR A 430 -9.30 18.61 -4.00
C THR A 430 -9.53 20.02 -4.52
N ALA A 431 -9.69 20.14 -5.84
CA ALA A 431 -10.11 21.41 -6.45
C ALA A 431 -11.56 21.76 -6.06
N VAL A 432 -11.79 23.04 -5.79
CA VAL A 432 -13.12 23.63 -5.53
C VAL A 432 -13.16 25.03 -6.17
N GLY A 433 -13.89 25.15 -7.27
CA GLY A 433 -13.92 26.39 -8.04
C GLY A 433 -12.54 26.74 -8.60
N GLY A 434 -12.05 27.97 -8.31
CA GLY A 434 -10.70 28.41 -8.65
C GLY A 434 -9.68 28.27 -7.50
N SER A 435 -10.00 27.48 -6.48
CA SER A 435 -9.17 27.21 -5.31
C SER A 435 -9.15 25.71 -5.01
N TYR A 436 -8.66 25.34 -3.83
CA TYR A 436 -8.66 23.97 -3.33
C TYR A 436 -9.04 23.91 -1.85
N HIS A 437 -9.52 22.74 -1.44
CA HIS A 437 -9.81 22.38 -0.05
C HIS A 437 -8.98 21.16 0.35
N TYR A 438 -8.60 21.07 1.62
CA TYR A 438 -8.01 19.89 2.25
C TYR A 438 -9.13 18.98 2.79
N LEU A 439 -8.97 17.67 2.64
CA LEU A 439 -9.88 16.64 3.10
C LEU A 439 -9.17 15.77 4.13
N PHE A 440 -9.78 15.60 5.31
CA PHE A 440 -9.28 14.72 6.35
C PHE A 440 -10.34 13.67 6.69
N GLY A 441 -9.97 12.40 6.58
CA GLY A 441 -10.71 11.31 7.20
C GLY A 441 -10.64 11.45 8.71
N MET A 442 -11.78 11.39 9.40
CA MET A 442 -11.76 11.49 10.86
C MET A 442 -11.61 10.10 11.46
N PRO A 443 -10.78 9.92 12.50
CA PRO A 443 -10.59 8.61 13.14
C PRO A 443 -11.84 8.14 13.91
N SER A 444 -12.75 9.05 14.22
CA SER A 444 -14.00 8.76 14.94
C SER A 444 -15.23 8.99 14.07
N GLY A 445 -16.07 7.96 14.02
CA GLY A 445 -17.39 8.03 13.41
C GLY A 445 -18.41 8.69 14.32
N GLU A 446 -19.61 8.88 13.79
CA GLU A 446 -20.78 9.38 14.49
C GLU A 446 -21.86 8.30 14.53
N MET A 447 -22.62 8.25 15.63
CA MET A 447 -23.80 7.39 15.74
C MET A 447 -25.07 8.24 15.67
N ASP A 448 -26.00 7.86 14.79
CA ASP A 448 -27.36 8.37 14.77
C ASP A 448 -28.34 7.20 14.93
N GLY A 449 -28.88 7.06 16.14
CA GLY A 449 -29.57 5.85 16.56
C GLY A 449 -28.64 4.64 16.57
N ASP A 450 -29.04 3.57 15.86
CA ASP A 450 -28.25 2.34 15.72
C ASP A 450 -27.33 2.35 14.48
N THR A 451 -27.28 3.46 13.73
CA THR A 451 -26.52 3.55 12.48
C THR A 451 -25.25 4.37 12.68
N ALA A 452 -24.12 3.79 12.30
CA ALA A 452 -22.82 4.47 12.29
C ALA A 452 -22.58 5.21 10.96
N TYR A 453 -21.91 6.35 11.06
CA TYR A 453 -21.45 7.18 9.95
C TYR A 453 -19.97 7.50 10.10
N ALA A 454 -19.22 7.39 9.01
CA ALA A 454 -17.88 7.93 8.91
C ALA A 454 -17.95 9.44 8.68
N ARG A 455 -16.90 10.15 9.08
CA ARG A 455 -16.79 11.59 8.89
C ARG A 455 -15.54 11.92 8.09
N ILE A 456 -15.69 12.84 7.14
CA ILE A 456 -14.58 13.52 6.45
C ILE A 456 -14.77 15.01 6.66
N ASN A 457 -13.78 15.67 7.25
CA ASN A 457 -13.79 17.12 7.37
C ASN A 457 -13.15 17.75 6.14
N GLU A 458 -13.81 18.74 5.57
CA GLU A 458 -13.32 19.53 4.44
C GLU A 458 -12.96 20.93 4.95
N TYR A 459 -11.69 21.30 4.81
CA TYR A 459 -11.15 22.58 5.22
C TYR A 459 -10.73 23.38 3.99
N LYS A 460 -10.96 24.69 4.01
CA LYS A 460 -10.46 25.59 2.98
C LYS A 460 -8.93 25.65 3.02
N ALA A 461 -8.32 26.23 1.99
CA ALA A 461 -6.87 26.43 1.92
C ALA A 461 -6.30 27.20 3.13
N ASP A 462 -7.11 28.03 3.80
CA ASP A 462 -6.74 28.78 5.01
C ASP A 462 -6.99 28.01 6.33
N GLY A 463 -7.36 26.73 6.24
CA GLY A 463 -7.64 25.85 7.37
C GLY A 463 -9.03 26.00 7.97
N SER A 464 -9.85 26.97 7.55
CA SER A 464 -11.21 27.09 8.09
C SER A 464 -12.08 25.91 7.66
N LEU A 465 -12.84 25.34 8.60
CA LEU A 465 -13.76 24.23 8.31
C LEU A 465 -14.87 24.73 7.37
N ASP A 466 -15.01 24.09 6.22
CA ASP A 466 -16.08 24.34 5.26
C ASP A 466 -17.31 23.49 5.58
N GLN A 467 -17.11 22.17 5.67
CA GLN A 467 -18.17 21.21 5.99
C GLN A 467 -17.63 19.88 6.51
N THR A 468 -18.50 19.11 7.14
CA THR A 468 -18.26 17.70 7.50
C THR A 468 -19.15 16.82 6.63
N ILE A 469 -18.54 15.94 5.83
CA ILE A 469 -19.24 14.92 5.06
C ILE A 469 -19.48 13.70 5.94
N ARG A 470 -20.73 13.23 5.99
CA ARG A 470 -21.12 11.97 6.63
C ARG A 470 -21.25 10.88 5.57
N LEU A 471 -20.69 9.71 5.83
CA LEU A 471 -20.75 8.54 4.94
C LEU A 471 -21.38 7.35 5.69
N PRO A 472 -22.38 6.66 5.12
CA PRO A 472 -23.10 5.61 5.84
C PRO A 472 -22.23 4.35 6.02
N LEU A 473 -21.99 3.94 7.27
CA LEU A 473 -21.28 2.70 7.58
C LEU A 473 -22.26 1.55 7.86
N GLY A 474 -23.44 1.86 8.40
CA GLY A 474 -24.45 0.87 8.79
C GLY A 474 -24.31 0.42 10.24
N GLN A 475 -24.81 -0.79 10.54
CA GLN A 475 -24.78 -1.37 11.89
C GLN A 475 -23.57 -2.28 12.09
N ASP A 476 -23.26 -2.63 13.35
CA ASP A 476 -22.22 -3.61 13.72
C ASP A 476 -20.80 -3.22 13.27
N VAL A 477 -20.54 -1.93 13.04
CA VAL A 477 -19.25 -1.40 12.59
C VAL A 477 -18.28 -1.33 13.76
N VAL A 478 -17.04 -1.77 13.53
CA VAL A 478 -15.95 -1.67 14.51
C VAL A 478 -14.84 -0.72 14.08
N ASN A 479 -14.65 -0.54 12.77
CA ASN A 479 -13.63 0.35 12.22
C ASN A 479 -14.02 0.83 10.80
N PHE A 480 -13.48 1.95 10.37
CA PHE A 480 -13.58 2.43 8.98
C PHE A 480 -12.35 3.23 8.56
N ILE A 481 -12.10 3.28 7.26
CA ILE A 481 -11.04 4.09 6.66
C ILE A 481 -11.59 4.71 5.37
N PRO A 482 -11.62 6.05 5.24
CA PRO A 482 -11.89 6.70 3.96
C PRO A 482 -10.66 6.59 3.06
N LEU A 483 -10.88 6.34 1.77
CA LEU A 483 -9.81 6.32 0.78
C LEU A 483 -9.76 7.70 0.12
N LEU A 484 -8.66 8.43 0.34
CA LEU A 484 -8.45 9.80 -0.15
C LEU A 484 -7.24 9.89 -1.09
N SER A 485 -6.98 8.86 -1.90
CA SER A 485 -5.98 8.92 -2.98
C SER A 485 -6.44 9.82 -4.14
N ASP A 486 -5.52 10.20 -5.02
CA ASP A 486 -5.80 11.00 -6.22
C ASP A 486 -6.93 10.43 -7.08
N GLU A 487 -6.89 9.11 -7.30
CA GLU A 487 -7.86 8.36 -8.11
C GLU A 487 -9.21 8.27 -7.40
N SER A 488 -9.21 7.98 -6.09
CA SER A 488 -10.46 7.90 -5.32
C SER A 488 -11.21 9.24 -5.23
N LEU A 489 -10.48 10.35 -5.39
CA LEU A 489 -10.98 11.72 -5.42
C LEU A 489 -11.19 12.25 -6.85
N ASP A 490 -11.10 11.42 -7.89
CA ASP A 490 -11.46 11.80 -9.24
C ASP A 490 -12.98 11.60 -9.46
N ASN A 491 -13.70 12.72 -9.56
CA ASN A 491 -15.15 12.72 -9.74
C ASN A 491 -15.61 12.03 -11.03
N ASN A 492 -14.78 12.06 -12.08
CA ASN A 492 -15.11 11.55 -13.41
C ASN A 492 -14.70 10.09 -13.61
N LEU A 493 -13.91 9.54 -12.67
CA LEU A 493 -13.44 8.16 -12.76
C LEU A 493 -14.54 7.18 -12.37
N LEU A 494 -15.29 7.46 -11.30
CA LEU A 494 -16.19 6.49 -10.69
C LEU A 494 -17.56 6.38 -11.37
N THR A 495 -18.07 7.47 -11.93
CA THR A 495 -19.41 7.57 -12.56
C THR A 495 -19.41 8.69 -13.60
N ASP A 496 -20.37 8.71 -14.52
CA ASP A 496 -20.49 9.72 -15.60
C ASP A 496 -20.96 11.13 -15.14
N ASP A 497 -21.20 11.35 -13.84
CA ASP A 497 -21.61 12.67 -13.32
C ASP A 497 -20.44 13.42 -12.64
N ASN A 498 -20.58 14.74 -12.50
CA ASN A 498 -19.55 15.61 -11.92
C ASN A 498 -19.58 15.68 -10.38
N ASP A 499 -20.49 14.97 -9.72
CA ASP A 499 -20.65 15.09 -8.27
C ASP A 499 -19.44 14.47 -7.55
N ARG A 500 -19.20 14.87 -6.30
CA ARG A 500 -18.12 14.27 -5.52
C ARG A 500 -18.57 12.93 -4.95
N LYS A 501 -17.70 11.92 -5.04
CA LYS A 501 -17.91 10.60 -4.44
C LYS A 501 -16.76 10.28 -3.50
N TYR A 502 -17.06 9.41 -2.55
CA TYR A 502 -16.10 8.98 -1.54
C TYR A 502 -16.07 7.47 -1.54
N MET A 503 -14.88 6.92 -1.71
CA MET A 503 -14.62 5.50 -1.54
C MET A 503 -14.15 5.27 -0.10
N TYR A 504 -14.65 4.22 0.54
CA TYR A 504 -14.30 3.92 1.92
C TYR A 504 -14.48 2.43 2.23
N VAL A 505 -13.80 2.02 3.29
CA VAL A 505 -13.79 0.66 3.79
C VAL A 505 -14.33 0.68 5.21
N SER A 506 -15.10 -0.33 5.54
CA SER A 506 -15.56 -0.54 6.91
C SER A 506 -15.40 -1.99 7.30
N GLN A 507 -15.06 -2.19 8.56
CA GLN A 507 -14.99 -3.47 9.21
C GLN A 507 -16.21 -3.63 10.11
N HIS A 508 -16.83 -4.80 10.03
CA HIS A 508 -18.00 -5.14 10.81
C HIS A 508 -17.77 -6.41 11.62
N MET A 509 -18.40 -6.50 12.78
CA MET A 509 -18.35 -7.65 13.67
C MET A 509 -19.77 -8.07 14.04
N LYS A 510 -20.21 -9.22 13.54
CA LYS A 510 -21.54 -9.75 13.81
C LYS A 510 -21.47 -11.17 14.35
N ASP A 511 -22.04 -11.40 15.53
CA ASP A 511 -22.05 -12.70 16.20
C ASP A 511 -20.64 -13.35 16.29
N GLY A 512 -19.61 -12.52 16.50
CA GLY A 512 -18.20 -12.95 16.57
C GLY A 512 -17.53 -13.20 15.22
N ASN A 513 -18.22 -13.00 14.09
CA ASN A 513 -17.65 -13.14 12.73
C ASN A 513 -17.38 -11.77 12.10
N GLY A 514 -16.15 -11.57 11.65
CA GLY A 514 -15.72 -10.31 11.06
C GLY A 514 -15.83 -10.32 9.55
N TYR A 515 -16.22 -9.18 8.99
CA TYR A 515 -16.22 -8.99 7.54
C TYR A 515 -15.94 -7.53 7.18
N ASN A 516 -15.37 -7.36 5.99
CA ASN A 516 -15.11 -6.04 5.42
C ASN A 516 -16.19 -5.70 4.39
N VAL A 517 -16.51 -4.41 4.31
CA VAL A 517 -17.40 -3.84 3.30
C VAL A 517 -16.69 -2.68 2.64
N ARG A 518 -16.61 -2.71 1.31
CA ARG A 518 -16.15 -1.59 0.47
C ARG A 518 -17.37 -0.86 -0.06
N ARG A 519 -17.36 0.47 0.01
CA ARG A 519 -18.43 1.32 -0.50
C ARG A 519 -17.90 2.48 -1.33
N ILE A 520 -18.73 2.91 -2.26
CA ILE A 520 -18.63 4.23 -2.89
C ILE A 520 -19.96 4.93 -2.63
N ALA A 521 -19.91 6.14 -2.09
CA ALA A 521 -21.10 6.91 -1.79
C ALA A 521 -20.97 8.38 -2.23
N LYS A 522 -22.12 8.97 -2.54
CA LYS A 522 -22.33 10.39 -2.74
C LYS A 522 -22.94 10.96 -1.46
N GLY A 523 -22.09 11.18 -0.46
CA GLY A 523 -22.48 11.67 0.86
C GLY A 523 -23.31 10.67 1.67
N GLU A 524 -24.17 11.20 2.55
CA GLU A 524 -24.79 10.45 3.66
C GLU A 524 -25.82 9.41 3.21
N LYS A 525 -26.57 9.68 2.14
CA LYS A 525 -27.79 8.93 1.81
C LYS A 525 -27.69 8.06 0.57
N GLU A 526 -26.62 8.20 -0.21
CA GLU A 526 -26.55 7.65 -1.56
C GLU A 526 -25.31 6.75 -1.70
N VAL A 527 -25.44 5.47 -1.35
CA VAL A 527 -24.43 4.45 -1.67
C VAL A 527 -24.67 3.96 -3.09
N ILE A 528 -23.68 4.16 -3.96
CA ILE A 528 -23.77 3.79 -5.38
C ILE A 528 -23.07 2.46 -5.69
N PHE A 529 -22.16 2.04 -4.82
CA PHE A 529 -21.49 0.75 -4.93
C PHE A 529 -21.26 0.16 -3.55
N GLU A 530 -21.50 -1.13 -3.39
CA GLU A 530 -21.17 -1.88 -2.19
C GLU A 530 -20.69 -3.29 -2.56
N ALA A 531 -19.54 -3.69 -2.03
CA ALA A 531 -19.02 -5.05 -2.11
C ALA A 531 -18.69 -5.56 -0.71
N ARG A 532 -19.05 -6.81 -0.45
CA ARG A 532 -18.84 -7.49 0.85
C ARG A 532 -18.01 -8.75 0.63
N GLY A 533 -17.45 -9.28 1.72
CA GLY A 533 -16.89 -10.64 1.70
C GLY A 533 -17.92 -11.65 1.18
N ASP A 534 -17.45 -12.64 0.42
CA ASP A 534 -18.24 -13.67 -0.24
C ASP A 534 -17.88 -15.05 0.35
N GLY A 535 -18.86 -15.96 0.46
CA GLY A 535 -18.65 -17.26 1.11
C GLY A 535 -17.73 -18.20 0.36
N GLU A 536 -17.56 -17.99 -0.95
CA GLU A 536 -16.69 -18.75 -1.83
C GLU A 536 -15.33 -18.05 -2.01
N LYS A 537 -15.31 -16.71 -2.15
CA LYS A 537 -14.08 -15.94 -2.40
C LYS A 537 -13.36 -15.47 -1.12
N GLY A 538 -14.06 -15.47 0.01
CA GLY A 538 -13.58 -14.97 1.29
C GLY A 538 -13.81 -13.47 1.48
N ASN A 539 -13.06 -12.85 2.40
CA ASN A 539 -13.24 -11.43 2.73
C ASN A 539 -12.52 -10.53 1.73
N VAL A 540 -13.10 -9.34 1.48
CA VAL A 540 -12.42 -8.29 0.71
C VAL A 540 -11.25 -7.76 1.55
N THR A 541 -10.03 -7.90 1.04
CA THR A 541 -8.80 -7.49 1.74
C THR A 541 -8.14 -6.27 1.12
N SER A 542 -8.30 -6.07 -0.18
CA SER A 542 -7.70 -4.96 -0.90
C SER A 542 -8.62 -4.47 -2.01
N SER A 543 -8.43 -3.23 -2.43
CA SER A 543 -9.05 -2.63 -3.59
C SER A 543 -8.06 -1.66 -4.23
N GLY A 544 -8.12 -1.52 -5.55
CA GLY A 544 -7.26 -0.58 -6.27
C GLY A 544 -7.83 -0.25 -7.63
N PHE A 545 -7.31 0.82 -8.22
CA PHE A 545 -7.63 1.20 -9.58
C PHE A 545 -6.65 0.54 -10.54
N PHE A 546 -7.16 0.18 -11.72
CA PHE A 546 -6.38 -0.50 -12.75
C PHE A 546 -6.43 0.28 -14.06
N THR A 547 -5.28 0.38 -14.71
CA THR A 547 -5.06 1.14 -15.94
C THR A 547 -4.72 0.19 -17.07
N ALA A 548 -5.64 0.01 -18.02
CA ALA A 548 -5.32 -0.71 -19.26
C ALA A 548 -4.41 0.14 -20.18
N THR A 549 -4.74 1.43 -20.36
CA THR A 549 -3.95 2.39 -21.14
C THR A 549 -4.18 3.81 -20.63
N GLY A 550 -3.12 4.54 -20.28
CA GLY A 550 -3.20 5.96 -19.90
C GLY A 550 -3.80 6.19 -18.52
N ALA A 551 -5.12 6.34 -18.43
CA ALA A 551 -5.83 6.63 -17.18
C ALA A 551 -6.48 5.36 -16.60
N PRO A 552 -6.74 5.32 -15.28
CA PRO A 552 -7.47 4.22 -14.69
C PRO A 552 -8.85 4.06 -15.32
N THR A 553 -9.23 2.83 -15.63
CA THR A 553 -10.50 2.50 -16.31
C THR A 553 -11.24 1.36 -15.64
N MET A 554 -10.70 0.83 -14.53
CA MET A 554 -11.28 -0.30 -13.82
C MET A 554 -11.04 -0.17 -12.33
N LEU A 555 -12.00 -0.67 -11.54
CA LEU A 555 -11.87 -0.91 -10.11
C LEU A 555 -11.69 -2.41 -9.91
N ALA A 556 -10.64 -2.81 -9.20
CA ALA A 556 -10.41 -4.20 -8.84
C ALA A 556 -10.52 -4.39 -7.32
N LEU A 557 -11.19 -5.47 -6.91
CA LEU A 557 -11.44 -5.85 -5.53
C LEU A 557 -10.83 -7.23 -5.27
N MET A 558 -9.86 -7.29 -4.36
CA MET A 558 -9.17 -8.52 -4.01
C MET A 558 -9.83 -9.18 -2.80
N TYR A 559 -10.09 -10.46 -2.94
CA TYR A 559 -10.63 -11.36 -1.95
C TYR A 559 -9.57 -12.42 -1.63
N THR A 560 -9.53 -12.85 -0.38
CA THR A 560 -8.68 -13.96 0.03
C THR A 560 -9.43 -14.98 0.87
N THR A 561 -9.08 -16.24 0.64
CA THR A 561 -9.34 -17.36 1.55
C THR A 561 -8.02 -17.68 2.25
N ASP A 562 -8.03 -18.37 3.38
CA ASP A 562 -6.83 -18.65 4.20
C ASP A 562 -5.70 -19.47 3.48
N ASN A 563 -5.75 -19.66 2.17
CA ASN A 563 -4.92 -20.55 1.35
C ASN A 563 -3.90 -19.83 0.45
N ASN A 564 -3.52 -18.57 0.72
CA ASN A 564 -2.56 -17.78 -0.09
C ASN A 564 -2.91 -17.62 -1.59
N MET A 565 -4.15 -17.92 -1.97
CA MET A 565 -4.73 -17.69 -3.30
C MET A 565 -5.65 -16.49 -3.23
N TYR A 566 -5.46 -15.54 -4.16
CA TYR A 566 -6.30 -14.37 -4.27
C TYR A 566 -7.32 -14.56 -5.38
N THR A 567 -8.55 -14.15 -5.13
CA THR A 567 -9.54 -13.92 -6.18
C THR A 567 -9.71 -12.42 -6.33
N THR A 568 -9.53 -11.87 -7.52
CA THR A 568 -9.74 -10.45 -7.77
C THR A 568 -10.88 -10.25 -8.76
N ASP A 569 -11.92 -9.55 -8.33
CA ASP A 569 -13.03 -9.14 -9.19
C ASP A 569 -12.78 -7.76 -9.77
N ILE A 570 -13.09 -7.59 -11.05
CA ILE A 570 -12.76 -6.40 -11.84
C ILE A 570 -14.05 -5.78 -12.36
N TYR A 571 -14.21 -4.49 -12.16
CA TYR A 571 -15.38 -3.71 -12.56
C TYR A 571 -14.94 -2.60 -13.52
N LYS A 572 -15.59 -2.48 -14.67
CA LYS A 572 -15.32 -1.38 -15.61
C LYS A 572 -15.79 -0.06 -15.01
N LEU A 573 -14.98 0.98 -15.22
CA LEU A 573 -15.28 2.36 -14.86
C LEU A 573 -15.53 3.19 -16.13
N PRO A 574 -16.41 4.21 -16.07
CA PRO A 574 -17.26 4.55 -14.94
C PRO A 574 -18.30 3.47 -14.64
N LEU A 575 -18.74 3.38 -13.38
CA LEU A 575 -19.74 2.40 -12.96
C LEU A 575 -21.08 2.72 -13.65
N THR A 576 -21.54 1.79 -14.48
CA THR A 576 -22.85 1.90 -15.16
C THR A 576 -24.00 1.53 -14.21
N THR A 577 -25.24 1.91 -14.55
CA THR A 577 -26.44 1.64 -13.73
C THR A 577 -26.63 0.15 -13.37
N GLY A 578 -26.16 -0.78 -14.20
CA GLY A 578 -26.21 -2.23 -13.91
C GLY A 578 -25.16 -2.71 -12.91
N THR A 579 -24.11 -1.91 -12.68
CA THR A 579 -23.08 -2.14 -11.65
C THR A 579 -23.34 -1.37 -10.35
N MET A 580 -24.28 -0.43 -10.36
CA MET A 580 -24.68 0.30 -9.17
C MET A 580 -25.79 -0.46 -8.45
N ALA A 581 -25.47 -1.04 -7.29
CA ALA A 581 -26.50 -1.43 -6.34
C ALA A 581 -26.74 -0.24 -5.43
N THR A 582 -27.80 0.53 -5.68
CA THR A 582 -28.30 1.49 -4.69
C THR A 582 -28.85 0.69 -3.52
N VAL A 583 -28.01 0.46 -2.51
CA VAL A 583 -28.49 0.05 -1.20
C VAL A 583 -28.93 1.34 -0.54
N ASP A 584 -30.24 1.61 -0.52
CA ASP A 584 -30.79 2.54 0.45
C ASP A 584 -30.18 2.15 1.80
N ALA A 585 -29.37 3.02 2.41
CA ALA A 585 -28.69 2.71 3.67
C ALA A 585 -29.68 2.29 4.79
N ALA A 586 -30.97 2.60 4.60
CA ALA A 586 -32.08 2.16 5.44
C ALA A 586 -32.55 0.69 5.25
N ASN A 587 -32.13 -0.01 4.20
CA ASN A 587 -32.72 -1.30 3.76
C ASN A 587 -31.81 -2.53 3.88
N ALA A 588 -30.64 -2.43 4.54
CA ALA A 588 -29.80 -3.60 4.82
C ALA A 588 -30.43 -4.66 5.77
N ASN A 589 -31.71 -4.51 6.14
CA ASN A 589 -32.40 -5.38 7.09
C ASN A 589 -33.84 -5.74 6.66
N ASN A 590 -34.07 -6.25 5.44
CA ASN A 590 -35.39 -6.80 5.08
C ASN A 590 -35.47 -8.33 4.90
N ASP A 591 -34.35 -9.06 5.00
CA ASP A 591 -34.42 -10.51 4.84
C ASP A 591 -34.75 -11.23 6.17
N LEU A 592 -35.87 -11.94 6.18
CA LEU A 592 -36.28 -12.81 7.29
C LEU A 592 -35.27 -13.96 7.41
N GLN A 593 -34.49 -13.96 8.50
CA GLN A 593 -33.64 -15.08 8.86
C GLN A 593 -34.39 -16.01 9.80
N VAL A 594 -34.25 -17.32 9.57
CA VAL A 594 -34.91 -18.37 10.35
C VAL A 594 -33.89 -19.46 10.64
N TYR A 595 -33.77 -19.84 11.91
CA TYR A 595 -32.88 -20.90 12.36
C TYR A 595 -33.57 -21.79 13.38
N THR A 596 -33.13 -23.05 13.45
CA THR A 596 -33.66 -24.05 14.39
C THR A 596 -32.67 -24.31 15.51
N ALA A 597 -33.12 -24.21 16.76
CA ALA A 597 -32.33 -24.52 17.95
C ALA A 597 -33.14 -25.49 18.83
N HIS A 598 -32.65 -26.73 18.96
CA HIS A 598 -33.36 -27.84 19.62
C HIS A 598 -34.80 -27.98 19.09
N ASP A 599 -35.79 -27.84 19.96
CA ASP A 599 -37.22 -27.94 19.67
C ASP A 599 -37.86 -26.58 19.35
N THR A 600 -37.07 -25.58 18.93
CA THR A 600 -37.58 -24.25 18.55
C THR A 600 -37.12 -23.84 17.17
N VAL A 601 -37.99 -23.11 16.47
CA VAL A 601 -37.62 -22.30 15.31
C VAL A 601 -37.68 -20.84 15.71
N ASN A 602 -36.60 -20.11 15.44
CA ASN A 602 -36.38 -18.73 15.84
C ASN A 602 -36.22 -17.86 14.59
N TRP A 603 -36.56 -16.59 14.69
CA TRP A 603 -36.43 -15.63 13.60
C TRP A 603 -36.05 -14.23 14.10
N ASN A 604 -35.41 -13.45 13.21
CA ASN A 604 -34.77 -12.17 13.54
C ASN A 604 -35.70 -10.93 13.39
N ARG A 605 -37.02 -11.12 13.42
CA ARG A 605 -38.01 -10.05 13.19
C ARG A 605 -39.14 -10.11 14.21
N ASN A 606 -39.51 -8.97 14.77
CA ASN A 606 -40.66 -8.87 15.66
C ASN A 606 -41.96 -9.16 14.87
N ALA A 607 -42.55 -10.33 15.12
CA ALA A 607 -43.79 -10.76 14.53
C ALA A 607 -44.97 -10.52 15.49
N VAL A 608 -46.12 -10.16 14.91
CA VAL A 608 -47.41 -10.19 15.62
C VAL A 608 -48.07 -11.56 15.51
N SER A 609 -47.80 -12.28 14.41
CA SER A 609 -48.26 -13.65 14.19
C SER A 609 -47.30 -14.43 13.30
N PHE A 610 -47.34 -15.76 13.38
CA PHE A 610 -46.63 -16.66 12.49
C PHE A 610 -47.54 -17.84 12.05
N VAL A 611 -47.21 -18.42 10.90
CA VAL A 611 -47.82 -19.64 10.35
C VAL A 611 -46.71 -20.51 9.76
N ILE A 612 -46.70 -21.79 10.10
CA ILE A 612 -45.79 -22.81 9.56
C ILE A 612 -46.59 -23.73 8.65
N TYR A 613 -46.11 -23.92 7.43
CA TYR A 613 -46.65 -24.81 6.42
C TYR A 613 -45.72 -26.00 6.19
N ASN A 614 -46.30 -27.17 5.95
CA ASN A 614 -45.58 -28.25 5.29
C ASN A 614 -45.39 -27.94 3.79
N MET A 615 -44.55 -28.72 3.10
CA MET A 615 -44.29 -28.52 1.67
C MET A 615 -45.49 -28.77 0.76
N ALA A 616 -46.56 -29.41 1.25
CA ALA A 616 -47.82 -29.57 0.52
C ALA A 616 -48.76 -28.36 0.69
N GLY A 617 -48.31 -27.29 1.36
CA GLY A 617 -49.08 -26.08 1.60
C GLY A 617 -50.09 -26.18 2.77
N GLY A 618 -50.12 -27.29 3.50
CA GLY A 618 -50.95 -27.45 4.68
C GLY A 618 -50.34 -26.76 5.90
N VAL A 619 -51.16 -26.00 6.64
CA VAL A 619 -50.74 -25.37 7.90
C VAL A 619 -50.52 -26.46 8.96
N VAL A 620 -49.31 -26.49 9.53
CA VAL A 620 -48.95 -27.44 10.60
C VAL A 620 -48.81 -26.77 11.96
N LYS A 621 -48.62 -25.46 12.01
CA LYS A 621 -48.60 -24.68 13.26
C LYS A 621 -48.87 -23.20 12.98
N GLN A 622 -49.52 -22.51 13.90
CA GLN A 622 -49.71 -21.06 13.83
C GLN A 622 -49.87 -20.48 15.23
N GLY A 623 -49.60 -19.19 15.39
CA GLY A 623 -49.81 -18.52 16.67
C GLY A 623 -49.28 -17.09 16.69
N ASN A 624 -49.31 -16.49 17.87
CA ASN A 624 -48.74 -15.18 18.14
C ASN A 624 -47.41 -15.38 18.86
N ALA A 625 -46.32 -14.90 18.27
CA ALA A 625 -45.01 -14.94 18.90
C ALA A 625 -44.12 -13.83 18.36
N LYS A 626 -43.26 -13.27 19.23
CA LYS A 626 -42.40 -12.14 18.84
C LYS A 626 -41.25 -12.58 17.95
N ASN A 627 -40.54 -13.67 18.27
CA ASN A 627 -39.31 -14.07 17.59
C ASN A 627 -39.02 -15.59 17.59
N SER A 628 -39.89 -16.42 18.15
CA SER A 628 -39.66 -17.87 18.24
C SER A 628 -40.94 -18.68 18.43
N THR A 629 -40.91 -19.96 18.06
CA THR A 629 -41.96 -20.92 18.42
C THR A 629 -41.40 -22.33 18.57
N PHE A 630 -42.04 -23.14 19.42
CA PHE A 630 -41.68 -24.54 19.56
C PHE A 630 -42.07 -25.33 18.30
N ILE A 631 -41.26 -26.30 17.90
CA ILE A 631 -41.48 -27.24 16.79
C ILE A 631 -41.48 -28.70 17.25
N ALA A 632 -41.43 -28.94 18.56
CA ALA A 632 -41.65 -30.26 19.15
C ALA A 632 -42.97 -30.86 18.62
N GLY A 633 -42.88 -32.08 18.06
CA GLY A 633 -44.00 -32.80 17.46
C GLY A 633 -44.17 -32.63 15.95
N LEU A 634 -43.37 -31.79 15.29
CA LEU A 634 -43.27 -31.81 13.82
C LEU A 634 -42.42 -33.00 13.37
N ASN A 635 -42.86 -33.67 12.29
CA ASN A 635 -42.05 -34.72 11.66
C ASN A 635 -40.76 -34.13 11.06
N LYS A 636 -39.73 -34.96 10.92
CA LYS A 636 -38.51 -34.56 10.21
C LYS A 636 -38.83 -34.17 8.77
N GLY A 637 -38.36 -33.02 8.32
CA GLY A 637 -38.69 -32.51 6.98
C GLY A 637 -38.46 -31.01 6.79
N VAL A 638 -38.76 -30.54 5.58
CA VAL A 638 -38.67 -29.11 5.21
C VAL A 638 -40.03 -28.44 5.47
N TYR A 639 -39.98 -27.24 6.04
CA TYR A 639 -41.15 -26.43 6.36
C TYR A 639 -40.95 -24.99 5.86
N LEU A 640 -42.06 -24.29 5.67
CA LEU A 640 -42.09 -22.85 5.38
C LEU A 640 -42.67 -22.13 6.60
N ILE A 641 -42.00 -21.12 7.11
CA ILE A 641 -42.58 -20.20 8.09
C ILE A 641 -42.93 -18.88 7.39
N SER A 642 -44.11 -18.37 7.68
CA SER A 642 -44.58 -17.04 7.32
C SER A 642 -44.81 -16.25 8.60
N ILE A 643 -44.25 -15.06 8.71
CA ILE A 643 -44.54 -14.14 9.82
C ILE A 643 -45.28 -12.93 9.30
N THR A 644 -46.14 -12.35 10.14
CA THR A 644 -46.72 -11.03 9.92
C THR A 644 -46.08 -10.05 10.90
N THR A 645 -45.52 -8.94 10.41
CA THR A 645 -44.91 -7.89 11.25
C THR A 645 -45.96 -6.95 11.82
N ALA A 646 -45.60 -6.10 12.79
CA ALA A 646 -46.50 -5.08 13.33
C ALA A 646 -46.95 -4.05 12.27
N LYS A 647 -46.23 -3.93 11.15
CA LYS A 647 -46.56 -3.09 10.00
C LYS A 647 -47.51 -3.79 9.00
N GLY A 648 -47.89 -5.04 9.26
CA GLY A 648 -48.75 -5.84 8.38
C GLY A 648 -48.03 -6.56 7.23
N GLU A 649 -46.70 -6.50 7.18
CA GLU A 649 -45.90 -7.16 6.14
C GLU A 649 -45.86 -8.67 6.37
N ARG A 650 -45.98 -9.45 5.29
CA ARG A 650 -45.82 -10.90 5.33
C ARG A 650 -44.45 -11.31 4.79
N LEU A 651 -43.63 -11.88 5.64
CA LEU A 651 -42.30 -12.40 5.29
C LEU A 651 -42.29 -13.92 5.36
N THR A 652 -41.56 -14.60 4.47
CA THR A 652 -41.52 -16.07 4.42
C THR A 652 -40.10 -16.61 4.31
N LYS A 653 -39.82 -17.77 4.94
CA LYS A 653 -38.54 -18.48 4.83
C LYS A 653 -38.71 -19.97 5.02
N ARG A 654 -37.78 -20.77 4.48
CA ARG A 654 -37.73 -22.22 4.67
C ARG A 654 -36.85 -22.57 5.88
N PHE A 655 -37.20 -23.63 6.59
CA PHE A 655 -36.36 -24.23 7.64
C PHE A 655 -36.53 -25.75 7.66
N ILE A 656 -35.59 -26.45 8.31
CA ILE A 656 -35.54 -27.92 8.35
C ILE A 656 -35.71 -28.39 9.80
N VAL A 657 -36.66 -29.28 10.05
CA VAL A 657 -36.78 -30.04 11.30
C VAL A 657 -35.99 -31.34 11.14
N ARG A 658 -34.96 -31.54 11.98
CA ARG A 658 -33.99 -32.64 11.87
C ARG A 658 -34.33 -33.86 12.70
#